data_AF-A0A8J6QA30-F1
#
_entry.id   AF-A0A8J6QA30-F1
#
_cell.length_a   1.000
_cell.length_b   1.000
_cell.length_c   1.000
_cell.angle_alpha   90.00
_cell.angle_beta   90.00
_cell.angle_gamma   90.00
#
_symmetry.space_group_name_H-M   'P 1'
#
loop_
_entity.id
_entity.type
_entity.pdbx_description
1 polymer ?
#
loop_
_entity_poly.entity_id
_entity_poly.type
_entity_poly.pdbx_seq_one_letter_code
_entity_poly.pdbx_strand_id
1 'polypeptide(L)'
;MRSILIVCFLFCCFAGFSQDLQKEDFKVGLVLSGGGAKGLAHIGVLKVLDSLGVKVDYIAGTSMGAVVGGLYASGYTGKQLDSVFREIDFDKLINDDIPRSSKAFFERNNSEKYAVTLPFENLKIKLPSALSRGQNTYNLIAKLTLHANETEDFSRLPIPFFCIATNVETGQQVVLDQGNLAQSVMASAALPSLFQPVTRNNKVLIDGGVVNNYPIDELRAKGMDVIIGVDVQDGLATREELSSALDILLQINNFRTINDMKLKGKKTDVYIKPDIKEYTVVSFDEGSSIIENGVQAALAKEADLKKLVKSTNVPHGSKVKISAQDSIAIKSIVVRGNDKYTRAYVLGKLKLKNNETVSYAKFNQGINNLIATNNFDSFEYKLKKRPGTNGYDLVTYLQETKATTFLKLGLHYDELYKSAALINLTKKRLFFDNDLASFDFILGDNVRYNFEYFIDKGFYWSIGVKSRFNQFNKSINAQLLLDNEFIVEQDLNKIETSLEDQTNQIYVQTLFRKDFALSMGMEHKRLEMKSETLLVDNQQREAVFESTDYLSVFGKLKLDTYDNKYFPKRGLYFDGDLHMYLWASSFNEDFDDFTIAKADMGYAFSVSNKLAFNIQSSGGFKVGDKSTNSLDFALGGYGNNFINNLSPFLGYDFIELTGNSFVKATFTANYEVFKKHYISLEGNFANIEDDIFDTGEWFTLPDYSGYALGYSVDTFLGPIQVKYSYSPELKHSKWYFNVGFWF
;
A
#
# COMPACT_ATOMS: atom_id res chain seq x y z
N MET A 1 100.87 3.77 7.10
CA MET A 1 99.61 3.36 7.75
C MET A 1 98.39 3.99 7.06
N ARG A 2 98.17 3.71 5.76
CA ARG A 2 96.99 4.20 5.01
C ARG A 2 96.24 3.08 4.26
N SER A 3 96.78 1.86 4.25
CA SER A 3 96.24 0.75 3.45
C SER A 3 95.46 -0.30 4.26
N ILE A 4 95.35 -0.15 5.59
CA ILE A 4 94.65 -1.11 6.47
C ILE A 4 93.23 -0.64 6.84
N LEU A 5 92.95 0.67 6.75
CA LEU A 5 91.62 1.21 7.08
C LEU A 5 90.57 1.06 5.96
N ILE A 6 90.98 0.80 4.72
CA ILE A 6 90.05 0.66 3.58
C ILE A 6 89.50 -0.78 3.49
N VAL A 7 90.23 -1.78 4.00
CA VAL A 7 89.78 -3.18 3.95
C VAL A 7 88.75 -3.50 5.04
N CYS A 8 88.81 -2.84 6.22
CA CYS A 8 87.79 -3.01 7.25
C CYS A 8 86.45 -2.32 6.92
N PHE A 9 86.43 -1.30 6.04
CA PHE A 9 85.18 -0.63 5.66
C PHE A 9 84.42 -1.39 4.56
N LEU A 10 85.10 -2.25 3.80
CA LEU A 10 84.49 -3.06 2.74
C LEU A 10 83.84 -4.37 3.23
N PHE A 11 84.17 -4.84 4.45
CA PHE A 11 83.58 -6.06 5.02
C PHE A 11 82.35 -5.82 5.90
N CYS A 12 82.03 -4.58 6.29
CA CYS A 12 80.81 -4.27 7.05
C CYS A 12 79.57 -4.00 6.17
N CYS A 13 79.70 -3.98 4.84
CA CYS A 13 78.57 -3.70 3.94
C CYS A 13 77.80 -4.95 3.46
N PHE A 14 78.14 -6.16 3.92
CA PHE A 14 77.49 -7.41 3.48
C PHE A 14 76.64 -8.12 4.55
N ALA A 15 76.36 -7.48 5.69
CA ALA A 15 75.42 -7.99 6.69
C ALA A 15 74.15 -7.11 6.72
N GLY A 16 73.49 -7.04 5.57
CA GLY A 16 72.21 -6.37 5.40
C GLY A 16 71.26 -7.22 4.57
N PHE A 17 71.13 -8.51 4.89
CA PHE A 17 69.92 -9.23 4.54
C PHE A 17 68.78 -8.62 5.36
N SER A 18 68.24 -7.51 4.87
CA SER A 18 66.85 -7.19 5.12
C SER A 18 66.06 -8.35 4.53
N GLN A 19 65.54 -9.22 5.39
CA GLN A 19 64.35 -9.96 5.03
C GLN A 19 63.26 -8.91 4.89
N ASP A 20 63.15 -8.30 3.70
CA ASP A 20 61.84 -7.86 3.24
C ASP A 20 61.02 -9.15 3.20
N LEU A 21 60.30 -9.40 4.29
CA LEU A 21 59.14 -10.26 4.28
C LEU A 21 58.27 -9.72 3.15
N GLN A 22 58.39 -10.31 1.96
CA GLN A 22 57.35 -10.31 0.96
C GLN A 22 56.12 -10.84 1.69
N LYS A 23 55.34 -9.91 2.27
CA LYS A 23 54.02 -10.20 2.81
C LYS A 23 53.25 -10.73 1.62
N GLU A 24 53.03 -12.04 1.61
CA GLU A 24 52.33 -12.73 0.52
C GLU A 24 51.08 -11.93 0.14
N ASP A 25 50.85 -11.73 -1.16
CA ASP A 25 49.65 -11.07 -1.67
C ASP A 25 48.46 -12.03 -1.57
N PHE A 26 48.05 -12.34 -0.33
CA PHE A 26 46.91 -13.22 -0.05
C PHE A 26 45.62 -12.53 -0.49
N LYS A 27 44.72 -13.28 -1.12
CA LYS A 27 43.40 -12.82 -1.56
C LYS A 27 42.38 -12.99 -0.45
N VAL A 28 41.67 -11.92 -0.12
CA VAL A 28 40.68 -11.91 0.96
C VAL A 28 39.27 -12.02 0.39
N GLY A 29 38.56 -13.08 0.72
CA GLY A 29 37.15 -13.26 0.45
C GLY A 29 36.27 -12.75 1.61
N LEU A 30 35.06 -12.28 1.29
CA LEU A 30 34.02 -11.96 2.27
C LEU A 30 32.74 -12.76 1.99
N VAL A 31 32.29 -13.54 2.98
CA VAL A 31 30.99 -14.24 2.93
C VAL A 31 29.98 -13.53 3.84
N LEU A 32 28.83 -13.16 3.28
CA LEU A 32 27.72 -12.54 4.01
C LEU A 32 26.49 -13.44 3.96
N SER A 33 26.09 -13.95 5.12
CA SER A 33 24.93 -14.85 5.23
C SER A 33 23.57 -14.16 5.09
N GLY A 34 22.54 -14.93 4.76
CA GLY A 34 21.16 -14.46 4.86
C GLY A 34 20.66 -14.44 6.31
N GLY A 35 19.64 -13.62 6.58
CA GLY A 35 19.04 -13.47 7.92
C GLY A 35 17.91 -12.42 8.03
N GLY A 36 17.29 -12.01 6.91
CA GLY A 36 16.29 -10.93 6.91
C GLY A 36 16.81 -9.65 7.56
N ALA A 37 16.04 -9.06 8.47
CA ALA A 37 16.44 -7.89 9.25
C ALA A 37 17.78 -8.04 9.98
N LYS A 38 18.10 -9.25 10.48
CA LYS A 38 19.38 -9.54 11.16
C LYS A 38 20.60 -9.27 10.26
N GLY A 39 20.43 -9.36 8.94
CA GLY A 39 21.47 -9.05 7.95
C GLY A 39 21.89 -7.58 7.92
N LEU A 40 21.17 -6.67 8.59
CA LEU A 40 21.64 -5.29 8.78
C LEU A 40 22.96 -5.23 9.58
N ALA A 41 23.27 -6.25 10.39
CA ALA A 41 24.53 -6.34 11.13
C ALA A 41 25.75 -6.39 10.19
N HIS A 42 25.58 -6.87 8.95
CA HIS A 42 26.63 -6.84 7.93
C HIS A 42 27.13 -5.41 7.67
N ILE A 43 26.25 -4.41 7.71
CA ILE A 43 26.61 -2.99 7.53
C ILE A 43 27.57 -2.55 8.66
N GLY A 44 27.30 -2.98 9.90
CA GLY A 44 28.17 -2.72 11.04
C GLY A 44 29.56 -3.33 10.86
N VAL A 45 29.64 -4.57 10.38
CA VAL A 45 30.91 -5.23 10.07
C VAL A 45 31.66 -4.49 8.96
N LEU A 46 30.98 -4.14 7.87
CA LEU A 46 31.58 -3.42 6.74
C LEU A 46 32.14 -2.06 7.16
N LYS A 47 31.47 -1.33 8.07
CA LYS A 47 32.00 -0.07 8.63
C LYS A 47 33.35 -0.26 9.32
N VAL A 48 33.54 -1.39 10.02
CA VAL A 48 34.80 -1.71 10.70
C VAL A 48 35.86 -2.17 9.70
N LEU A 49 35.49 -2.96 8.69
CA LEU A 49 36.43 -3.33 7.61
C LEU A 49 36.95 -2.09 6.87
N ASP A 50 36.05 -1.16 6.53
CA ASP A 50 36.39 0.12 5.91
C ASP A 50 37.30 0.97 6.80
N SER A 51 37.04 1.03 8.11
CA SER A 51 37.83 1.84 9.05
C SER A 51 39.24 1.29 9.28
N LEU A 52 39.39 -0.04 9.22
CA LEU A 52 40.67 -0.73 9.35
C LEU A 52 41.45 -0.80 8.03
N GLY A 53 40.83 -0.47 6.89
CA GLY A 53 41.45 -0.55 5.58
C GLY A 53 41.63 -1.97 5.07
N VAL A 54 40.79 -2.92 5.51
CA VAL A 54 40.81 -4.29 5.02
C VAL A 54 40.31 -4.31 3.57
N LYS A 55 41.12 -4.82 2.64
CA LYS A 55 40.77 -4.93 1.23
C LYS A 55 40.14 -6.28 0.96
N VAL A 56 38.88 -6.29 0.52
CA VAL A 56 38.18 -7.50 0.06
C VAL A 56 38.37 -7.65 -1.45
N ASP A 57 38.79 -8.84 -1.87
CA ASP A 57 39.07 -9.18 -3.27
C ASP A 57 37.89 -9.92 -3.95
N TYR A 58 36.97 -10.51 -3.18
CA TYR A 58 35.76 -11.16 -3.71
C TYR A 58 34.66 -11.24 -2.63
N ILE A 59 33.40 -11.00 -2.99
CA ILE A 59 32.25 -11.08 -2.08
C ILE A 59 31.27 -12.17 -2.53
N ALA A 60 30.78 -12.95 -1.57
CA ALA A 60 29.67 -13.87 -1.75
C ALA A 60 28.54 -13.54 -0.77
N GLY A 61 27.30 -13.47 -1.24
CA GLY A 61 26.15 -13.12 -0.42
C GLY A 61 24.93 -14.02 -0.61
N THR A 62 24.12 -14.17 0.44
CA THR A 62 22.81 -14.82 0.36
C THR A 62 21.75 -13.96 1.04
N SER A 63 20.53 -13.89 0.49
CA SER A 63 19.42 -13.07 1.01
C SER A 63 19.83 -11.62 1.32
N MET A 64 19.61 -11.13 2.54
CA MET A 64 20.08 -9.82 2.98
C MET A 64 21.60 -9.63 2.85
N GLY A 65 22.40 -10.70 2.98
CA GLY A 65 23.83 -10.67 2.67
C GLY A 65 24.13 -10.42 1.19
N ALA A 66 23.27 -10.85 0.27
CA ALA A 66 23.36 -10.49 -1.14
C ALA A 66 22.97 -9.03 -1.40
N VAL A 67 21.98 -8.50 -0.65
CA VAL A 67 21.59 -7.09 -0.73
C VAL A 67 22.74 -6.19 -0.28
N VAL A 68 23.22 -6.39 0.94
CA VAL A 68 24.31 -5.58 1.51
C VAL A 68 25.61 -5.81 0.74
N GLY A 69 25.94 -7.07 0.44
CA GLY A 69 27.15 -7.45 -0.29
C GLY A 69 27.17 -6.95 -1.72
N GLY A 70 26.06 -7.02 -2.45
CA GLY A 70 25.96 -6.53 -3.82
C GLY A 70 26.08 -5.01 -3.90
N LEU A 71 25.49 -4.27 -2.94
CA LEU A 71 25.67 -2.82 -2.85
C LEU A 71 27.12 -2.46 -2.51
N TYR A 72 27.72 -3.10 -1.51
CA TYR A 72 29.13 -2.89 -1.16
C TYR A 72 30.07 -3.20 -2.32
N ALA A 73 29.86 -4.34 -3.00
CA ALA A 73 30.59 -4.74 -4.20
C ALA A 73 30.47 -3.73 -5.35
N SER A 74 29.33 -3.06 -5.47
CA SER A 74 29.09 -2.02 -6.48
C SER A 74 29.76 -0.68 -6.15
N GLY A 75 30.42 -0.55 -4.98
CA GLY A 75 31.22 0.62 -4.60
C GLY A 75 30.65 1.46 -3.45
N TYR A 76 29.57 1.04 -2.78
CA TYR A 76 29.12 1.69 -1.56
C TYR A 76 30.06 1.39 -0.39
N THR A 77 30.30 2.37 0.49
CA THR A 77 30.96 2.14 1.78
C THR A 77 29.97 1.72 2.85
N GLY A 78 30.44 1.07 3.92
CA GLY A 78 29.62 0.71 5.08
C GLY A 78 28.93 1.92 5.71
N LYS A 79 29.57 3.09 5.72
CA LYS A 79 28.96 4.34 6.20
C LYS A 79 27.82 4.82 5.32
N GLN A 80 27.97 4.73 3.99
CA GLN A 80 26.89 5.11 3.07
C GLN A 80 25.70 4.15 3.16
N LEU A 81 25.97 2.85 3.32
CA LEU A 81 24.91 1.86 3.55
C LEU A 81 24.16 2.14 4.86
N ASP A 82 24.86 2.47 5.94
CA ASP A 82 24.25 2.88 7.21
C ASP A 82 23.32 4.09 7.04
N SER A 83 23.77 5.14 6.35
CA SER A 83 22.92 6.31 6.06
C SER A 83 21.69 5.96 5.23
N VAL A 84 21.85 5.17 4.15
CA VAL A 84 20.74 4.77 3.28
C VAL A 84 19.70 3.96 4.07
N PHE A 85 20.14 2.96 4.85
CA PHE A 85 19.23 2.03 5.51
C PHE A 85 18.51 2.64 6.72
N ARG A 86 19.06 3.68 7.35
CA ARG A 86 18.39 4.44 8.43
C ARG A 86 17.22 5.30 7.94
N GLU A 87 17.21 5.68 6.66
CA GLU A 87 16.15 6.52 6.07
C GLU A 87 14.99 5.68 5.47
N ILE A 88 15.14 4.37 5.41
CA ILE A 88 14.13 3.47 4.82
C ILE A 88 12.99 3.21 5.82
N ASP A 89 11.77 3.40 5.36
CA ASP A 89 10.55 2.91 6.01
C ASP A 89 10.29 1.46 5.57
N PHE A 90 10.80 0.49 6.35
CA PHE A 90 10.73 -0.93 6.01
C PHE A 90 9.31 -1.47 6.02
N ASP A 91 8.42 -0.94 6.86
CA ASP A 91 7.01 -1.29 6.85
C ASP A 91 6.38 -1.05 5.49
N LYS A 92 6.61 0.14 4.90
CA LYS A 92 6.10 0.46 3.55
C LYS A 92 6.80 -0.34 2.46
N LEU A 93 8.09 -0.63 2.64
CA LEU A 93 8.88 -1.37 1.66
C LEU A 93 8.42 -2.83 1.57
N ILE A 94 8.25 -3.50 2.71
CA ILE A 94 7.95 -4.93 2.79
C ILE A 94 6.49 -5.19 2.50
N ASN A 95 5.56 -4.42 3.04
CA ASN A 95 4.13 -4.63 2.80
C ASN A 95 3.68 -4.24 1.39
N ASP A 96 4.59 -3.74 0.54
CA ASP A 96 4.28 -3.15 -0.77
C ASP A 96 3.09 -2.18 -0.67
N ASP A 97 3.03 -1.39 0.41
CA ASP A 97 1.88 -0.52 0.68
C ASP A 97 1.79 0.53 -0.43
N ILE A 98 0.78 0.36 -1.29
CA ILE A 98 0.57 1.24 -2.43
C ILE A 98 -0.24 2.43 -1.93
N PRO A 99 0.33 3.66 -1.95
CA PRO A 99 -0.35 4.83 -1.46
C PRO A 99 -1.73 4.96 -2.11
N ARG A 100 -2.75 5.33 -1.33
CA ARG A 100 -4.13 5.54 -1.81
C ARG A 100 -4.18 6.39 -3.08
N SER A 101 -3.37 7.44 -3.12
CA SER A 101 -3.25 8.33 -4.28
C SER A 101 -2.82 7.62 -5.56
N SER A 102 -2.18 6.45 -5.52
CA SER A 102 -1.75 5.69 -6.71
C SER A 102 -2.85 4.80 -7.29
N LYS A 103 -3.91 4.52 -6.53
CA LYS A 103 -5.08 3.76 -6.97
C LYS A 103 -6.08 4.69 -7.66
N ALA A 104 -6.79 4.23 -8.71
CA ALA A 104 -7.92 4.99 -9.25
C ALA A 104 -9.19 4.72 -8.41
N PHE A 105 -10.30 5.38 -8.70
CA PHE A 105 -11.52 5.32 -7.87
C PHE A 105 -12.01 3.89 -7.60
N PHE A 106 -12.05 3.05 -8.65
CA PHE A 106 -12.48 1.67 -8.51
C PHE A 106 -11.54 0.88 -7.57
N GLU A 107 -10.23 0.98 -7.77
CA GLU A 107 -9.24 0.27 -6.96
C GLU A 107 -9.19 0.77 -5.51
N ARG A 108 -9.47 2.06 -5.27
CA ARG A 108 -9.63 2.62 -3.91
C ARG A 108 -10.82 2.03 -3.22
N ASN A 109 -12.00 2.13 -3.85
CA ASN A 109 -13.24 1.57 -3.32
C ASN A 109 -13.05 0.08 -2.99
N ASN A 110 -12.36 -0.65 -3.88
CA ASN A 110 -12.00 -2.03 -3.65
C ASN A 110 -11.07 -2.23 -2.44
N SER A 111 -10.02 -1.44 -2.27
CA SER A 111 -9.12 -1.60 -1.10
C SER A 111 -9.69 -1.07 0.22
N GLU A 112 -10.82 -0.37 0.20
CA GLU A 112 -11.40 0.34 1.35
C GLU A 112 -12.74 -0.26 1.83
N LYS A 113 -13.04 -1.48 1.36
CA LYS A 113 -14.29 -2.21 1.60
C LYS A 113 -14.08 -3.68 2.03
N TYR A 114 -13.01 -4.33 1.58
CA TYR A 114 -12.76 -5.75 1.89
C TYR A 114 -11.57 -5.92 2.82
N ALA A 115 -11.72 -6.76 3.83
CA ALA A 115 -10.66 -7.11 4.76
C ALA A 115 -9.76 -8.23 4.21
N VAL A 116 -10.34 -9.15 3.44
CA VAL A 116 -9.63 -10.31 2.88
C VAL A 116 -9.90 -10.40 1.38
N THR A 117 -8.87 -10.64 0.58
CA THR A 117 -8.97 -10.86 -0.88
C THR A 117 -8.20 -12.12 -1.25
N LEU A 118 -8.90 -13.11 -1.81
CA LEU A 118 -8.35 -14.42 -2.16
C LEU A 118 -8.55 -14.70 -3.65
N PRO A 119 -7.49 -15.09 -4.39
CA PRO A 119 -7.64 -15.58 -5.75
C PRO A 119 -8.55 -16.80 -5.80
N PHE A 120 -9.44 -16.84 -6.80
CA PHE A 120 -10.42 -17.89 -6.99
C PHE A 120 -10.35 -18.42 -8.43
N GLU A 121 -10.04 -19.70 -8.61
CA GLU A 121 -9.92 -20.30 -9.94
C GLU A 121 -10.49 -21.72 -9.92
N ASN A 122 -11.28 -22.07 -10.94
CA ASN A 122 -11.88 -23.40 -11.10
C ASN A 122 -12.61 -23.90 -9.84
N LEU A 123 -13.41 -23.03 -9.21
CA LEU A 123 -14.14 -23.28 -7.96
C LEU A 123 -13.25 -23.58 -6.75
N LYS A 124 -11.96 -23.23 -6.81
CA LYS A 124 -11.01 -23.39 -5.71
C LYS A 124 -10.49 -22.04 -5.25
N ILE A 125 -10.55 -21.82 -3.94
CA ILE A 125 -9.88 -20.70 -3.28
C ILE A 125 -8.39 -21.03 -3.23
N LYS A 126 -7.56 -20.09 -3.68
CA LYS A 126 -6.11 -20.17 -3.58
C LYS A 126 -5.63 -19.16 -2.54
N LEU A 127 -4.60 -19.52 -1.79
CA LEU A 127 -3.86 -18.55 -0.99
C LEU A 127 -2.90 -17.78 -1.91
N PRO A 128 -2.68 -16.48 -1.67
CA PRO A 128 -1.59 -15.74 -2.31
C PRO A 128 -0.26 -16.47 -2.10
N SER A 129 0.61 -16.47 -3.12
CA SER A 129 1.93 -17.10 -3.03
C SER A 129 2.91 -16.34 -2.13
N ALA A 130 2.61 -15.07 -1.85
CA ALA A 130 3.41 -14.19 -1.01
C ALA A 130 2.55 -13.08 -0.41
N LEU A 131 2.98 -12.55 0.75
CA LEU A 131 2.40 -11.36 1.37
C LEU A 131 2.68 -10.08 0.54
N SER A 132 3.84 -10.03 -0.09
CA SER A 132 4.36 -8.90 -0.87
C SER A 132 4.80 -9.33 -2.27
N ARG A 133 4.63 -8.44 -3.26
CA ARG A 133 5.19 -8.66 -4.60
C ARG A 133 6.69 -8.31 -4.64
N GLY A 134 7.21 -7.63 -3.63
CA GLY A 134 8.57 -7.14 -3.55
C GLY A 134 8.86 -5.98 -4.51
N GLN A 135 7.83 -5.30 -5.02
CA GLN A 135 7.99 -4.27 -6.04
C GLN A 135 8.73 -3.04 -5.51
N ASN A 136 8.35 -2.57 -4.32
CA ASN A 136 8.99 -1.41 -3.72
C ASN A 136 10.46 -1.71 -3.39
N THR A 137 10.75 -2.92 -2.90
CA THR A 137 12.12 -3.42 -2.68
C THR A 137 12.92 -3.44 -3.98
N TYR A 138 12.38 -4.01 -5.06
CA TYR A 138 13.04 -4.02 -6.36
C TYR A 138 13.35 -2.59 -6.85
N ASN A 139 12.37 -1.68 -6.76
CA ASN A 139 12.55 -0.29 -7.19
C ASN A 139 13.67 0.42 -6.41
N LEU A 140 13.77 0.17 -5.10
CA LEU A 140 14.84 0.71 -4.26
C LEU A 140 16.20 0.15 -4.68
N ILE A 141 16.35 -1.17 -4.80
CA ILE A 141 17.62 -1.79 -5.19
C ILE A 141 18.02 -1.36 -6.61
N ALA A 142 17.07 -1.26 -7.54
CA ALA A 142 17.31 -0.76 -8.89
C ALA A 142 17.79 0.71 -8.89
N LYS A 143 17.25 1.56 -8.01
CA LYS A 143 17.74 2.94 -7.81
C LYS A 143 19.16 2.96 -7.25
N LEU A 144 19.42 2.17 -6.21
CA LEU A 144 20.74 2.13 -5.56
C LEU A 144 21.82 1.51 -6.45
N THR A 145 21.46 0.61 -7.37
CA THR A 145 22.41 -0.04 -8.29
C THR A 145 22.48 0.63 -9.67
N LEU A 146 21.86 1.80 -9.85
CA LEU A 146 21.79 2.47 -11.15
C LEU A 146 23.17 2.72 -11.76
N HIS A 147 24.16 3.11 -10.95
CA HIS A 147 25.54 3.39 -11.40
C HIS A 147 26.26 2.13 -11.89
N ALA A 148 25.79 0.94 -11.50
CA ALA A 148 26.30 -0.35 -11.92
C ALA A 148 25.38 -1.08 -12.91
N ASN A 149 24.34 -0.43 -13.44
CA ASN A 149 23.29 -1.13 -14.21
C ASN A 149 23.79 -1.73 -15.54
N GLU A 150 24.87 -1.19 -16.11
CA GLU A 150 25.47 -1.64 -17.36
C GLU A 150 26.46 -2.79 -17.16
N THR A 151 26.84 -3.08 -15.91
CA THR A 151 27.75 -4.17 -15.55
C THR A 151 26.97 -5.48 -15.47
N GLU A 152 26.91 -6.20 -16.59
CA GLU A 152 26.24 -7.52 -16.63
C GLU A 152 27.12 -8.67 -16.12
N ASP A 153 28.43 -8.50 -16.03
CA ASP A 153 29.37 -9.51 -15.50
C ASP A 153 29.87 -9.03 -14.13
N PHE A 154 29.47 -9.69 -13.05
CA PHE A 154 29.73 -9.22 -11.70
C PHE A 154 31.19 -9.35 -11.28
N SER A 155 32.03 -10.04 -12.07
CA SER A 155 33.49 -10.01 -11.88
C SER A 155 34.10 -8.64 -12.19
N ARG A 156 33.36 -7.76 -12.89
CA ARG A 156 33.80 -6.41 -13.28
C ARG A 156 33.28 -5.31 -12.36
N LEU A 157 32.54 -5.66 -11.31
CA LEU A 157 32.19 -4.72 -10.26
C LEU A 157 33.46 -4.25 -9.53
N PRO A 158 33.43 -3.10 -8.82
CA PRO A 158 34.56 -2.63 -8.02
C PRO A 158 35.17 -3.70 -7.11
N ILE A 159 34.33 -4.58 -6.57
CA ILE A 159 34.73 -5.85 -5.97
C ILE A 159 33.94 -6.97 -6.66
N PRO A 160 34.59 -8.01 -7.21
CA PRO A 160 33.91 -9.17 -7.78
C PRO A 160 32.87 -9.77 -6.82
N PHE A 161 31.70 -10.13 -7.35
CA PHE A 161 30.57 -10.56 -6.54
C PHE A 161 29.79 -11.73 -7.16
N PHE A 162 29.27 -12.61 -6.31
CA PHE A 162 28.15 -13.48 -6.66
C PHE A 162 27.18 -13.61 -5.50
N CYS A 163 25.94 -14.00 -5.80
CA CYS A 163 24.98 -14.40 -4.78
C CYS A 163 24.32 -15.73 -5.09
N ILE A 164 23.69 -16.33 -4.07
CA ILE A 164 22.98 -17.60 -4.22
C ILE A 164 21.49 -17.37 -4.28
N ALA A 165 20.83 -18.03 -5.22
CA ALA A 165 19.39 -18.26 -5.20
C ALA A 165 19.09 -19.77 -5.20
N THR A 166 17.85 -20.11 -4.88
CA THR A 166 17.37 -21.49 -4.93
C THR A 166 16.38 -21.63 -6.08
N ASN A 167 16.58 -22.61 -6.95
CA ASN A 167 15.54 -22.99 -7.91
C ASN A 167 14.46 -23.79 -7.16
N VAL A 168 13.26 -23.21 -6.99
CA VAL A 168 12.18 -23.85 -6.22
C VAL A 168 11.63 -25.09 -6.91
N GLU A 169 11.77 -25.19 -8.24
CA GLU A 169 11.26 -26.34 -9.01
C GLU A 169 12.14 -27.59 -8.84
N THR A 170 13.44 -27.41 -8.55
CA THR A 170 14.40 -28.52 -8.47
C THR A 170 15.09 -28.66 -7.11
N GLY A 171 14.97 -27.66 -6.23
CA GLY A 171 15.70 -27.59 -4.97
C GLY A 171 17.22 -27.42 -5.15
N GLN A 172 17.68 -26.99 -6.34
CA GLN A 172 19.10 -26.83 -6.63
C GLN A 172 19.57 -25.38 -6.41
N GLN A 173 20.82 -25.26 -5.97
CA GLN A 173 21.54 -23.99 -5.88
C GLN A 173 21.72 -23.37 -7.27
N VAL A 174 21.51 -22.07 -7.37
CA VAL A 174 21.84 -21.26 -8.55
C VAL A 174 22.79 -20.15 -8.11
N VAL A 175 24.01 -20.17 -8.65
CA VAL A 175 24.98 -19.09 -8.48
C VAL A 175 24.64 -17.97 -9.46
N LEU A 176 24.46 -16.75 -8.95
CA LEU A 176 24.14 -15.55 -9.70
C LEU A 176 25.34 -14.61 -9.70
N ASP A 177 26.17 -14.71 -10.74
CA ASP A 177 27.39 -13.93 -10.96
C ASP A 177 27.34 -13.06 -12.24
N GLN A 178 26.17 -13.01 -12.89
CA GLN A 178 25.93 -12.22 -14.09
C GLN A 178 24.47 -11.78 -14.24
N GLY A 179 24.21 -10.86 -15.16
CA GLY A 179 22.92 -10.27 -15.51
C GLY A 179 22.67 -8.91 -14.84
N ASN A 180 21.43 -8.59 -14.51
CA ASN A 180 21.12 -7.37 -13.78
C ASN A 180 21.34 -7.59 -12.27
N LEU A 181 22.12 -6.71 -11.66
CA LEU A 181 22.48 -6.82 -10.24
C LEU A 181 21.23 -6.77 -9.33
N ALA A 182 20.34 -5.80 -9.54
CA ALA A 182 19.11 -5.66 -8.75
C ALA A 182 18.22 -6.90 -8.83
N GLN A 183 17.97 -7.43 -10.04
CA GLN A 183 17.21 -8.67 -10.22
C GLN A 183 17.87 -9.87 -9.54
N SER A 184 19.20 -9.98 -9.60
CA SER A 184 19.94 -11.11 -9.03
C SER A 184 19.89 -11.10 -7.50
N VAL A 185 20.10 -9.92 -6.91
CA VAL A 185 19.98 -9.70 -5.47
C VAL A 185 18.56 -9.94 -5.00
N MET A 186 17.54 -9.45 -5.74
CA MET A 186 16.14 -9.69 -5.41
C MET A 186 15.77 -11.17 -5.47
N ALA A 187 16.25 -11.92 -6.47
CA ALA A 187 16.04 -13.36 -6.54
C ALA A 187 16.66 -14.09 -5.33
N SER A 188 17.87 -13.68 -4.93
CA SER A 188 18.55 -14.21 -3.74
C SER A 188 17.82 -13.88 -2.43
N ALA A 189 17.01 -12.82 -2.39
CA ALA A 189 16.28 -12.33 -1.21
C ALA A 189 14.76 -12.56 -1.26
N ALA A 190 14.27 -13.32 -2.24
CA ALA A 190 12.86 -13.65 -2.41
C ALA A 190 12.41 -14.70 -1.37
N LEU A 191 12.31 -14.28 -0.11
CA LEU A 191 11.97 -15.13 1.03
C LEU A 191 10.59 -15.77 0.83
N PRO A 192 10.46 -17.11 0.86
CA PRO A 192 9.20 -17.80 0.63
C PRO A 192 8.07 -17.28 1.53
N SER A 193 6.86 -17.20 0.98
CA SER A 193 5.64 -16.68 1.63
C SER A 193 5.65 -15.18 1.97
N LEU A 194 6.82 -14.54 2.10
CA LEU A 194 6.93 -13.09 2.30
C LEU A 194 7.00 -12.34 0.97
N PHE A 195 7.91 -12.74 0.08
CA PHE A 195 8.12 -12.12 -1.24
C PHE A 195 7.78 -13.09 -2.38
N GLN A 196 7.29 -12.54 -3.48
CA GLN A 196 6.99 -13.31 -4.68
C GLN A 196 8.27 -13.92 -5.29
N PRO A 197 8.25 -15.19 -5.72
CA PRO A 197 9.37 -15.80 -6.44
C PRO A 197 9.72 -15.04 -7.72
N VAL A 198 11.02 -14.95 -8.03
CA VAL A 198 11.53 -14.25 -9.22
C VAL A 198 11.71 -15.24 -10.36
N THR A 199 11.04 -15.01 -11.49
CA THR A 199 11.18 -15.87 -12.68
C THR A 199 12.31 -15.36 -13.57
N ARG A 200 13.36 -16.15 -13.76
CA ARG A 200 14.51 -15.78 -14.60
C ARG A 200 15.02 -16.96 -15.41
N ASN A 201 15.23 -16.75 -16.71
CA ASN A 201 15.71 -17.79 -17.64
C ASN A 201 14.91 -19.11 -17.53
N ASN A 202 13.58 -19.00 -17.45
CA ASN A 202 12.66 -20.13 -17.27
C ASN A 202 12.90 -20.97 -16.00
N LYS A 203 13.46 -20.35 -14.96
CA LYS A 203 13.57 -20.92 -13.61
C LYS A 203 12.81 -20.04 -12.64
N VAL A 204 12.11 -20.65 -11.69
CA VAL A 204 11.49 -19.93 -10.57
C VAL A 204 12.47 -19.89 -9.41
N LEU A 205 12.97 -18.70 -9.07
CA LEU A 205 13.99 -18.49 -8.06
C LEU A 205 13.38 -17.94 -6.77
N ILE A 206 13.81 -18.51 -5.64
CA ILE A 206 13.51 -18.05 -4.29
C ILE A 206 14.81 -17.82 -3.52
N ASP A 207 14.68 -17.35 -2.28
CA ASP A 207 15.79 -17.05 -1.39
C ASP A 207 16.87 -18.15 -1.36
N GLY A 208 18.13 -17.73 -1.52
CA GLY A 208 19.27 -18.63 -1.53
C GLY A 208 19.53 -19.32 -0.20
N GLY A 209 19.03 -18.78 0.91
CA GLY A 209 19.13 -19.35 2.25
C GLY A 209 18.41 -20.69 2.35
N VAL A 210 17.44 -20.94 1.47
CA VAL A 210 16.80 -22.25 1.32
C VAL A 210 17.76 -23.30 0.77
N VAL A 211 18.72 -22.90 -0.07
CA VAL A 211 19.87 -23.61 -0.68
C VAL A 211 21.14 -23.77 0.17
N ASN A 212 21.70 -22.60 0.43
CA ASN A 212 23.04 -22.37 0.93
C ASN A 212 23.09 -20.95 1.48
N ASN A 213 22.84 -20.82 2.78
CA ASN A 213 22.82 -19.54 3.46
C ASN A 213 24.23 -18.92 3.65
N TYR A 214 25.29 -19.69 3.47
CA TYR A 214 26.67 -19.29 3.74
C TYR A 214 27.60 -19.90 2.66
N PRO A 215 27.75 -19.26 1.49
CA PRO A 215 28.43 -19.81 0.31
C PRO A 215 29.95 -19.75 0.38
N ILE A 216 30.53 -20.29 1.46
CA ILE A 216 31.98 -20.29 1.69
C ILE A 216 32.74 -21.20 0.75
N ASP A 217 32.18 -22.37 0.42
CA ASP A 217 32.86 -23.36 -0.42
C ASP A 217 32.98 -22.83 -1.86
N GLU A 218 31.93 -22.18 -2.36
CA GLU A 218 31.92 -21.50 -3.66
C GLU A 218 32.90 -20.33 -3.71
N LEU A 219 32.98 -19.54 -2.62
CA LEU A 219 33.92 -18.43 -2.54
C LEU A 219 35.37 -18.92 -2.47
N ARG A 220 35.64 -19.98 -1.70
CA ARG A 220 36.97 -20.60 -1.63
C ARG A 220 37.40 -21.13 -3.00
N ALA A 221 36.47 -21.71 -3.76
CA ALA A 221 36.72 -22.18 -5.13
C ALA A 221 37.07 -21.04 -6.12
N LYS A 222 36.77 -19.78 -5.80
CA LYS A 222 37.22 -18.60 -6.57
C LYS A 222 38.68 -18.19 -6.25
N GLY A 223 39.40 -18.97 -5.43
CA GLY A 223 40.82 -18.79 -5.16
C GLY A 223 41.13 -17.76 -4.07
N MET A 224 40.27 -17.68 -3.04
CA MET A 224 40.49 -16.82 -1.87
C MET A 224 41.33 -17.55 -0.82
N ASP A 225 42.45 -16.97 -0.42
CA ASP A 225 43.38 -17.55 0.55
C ASP A 225 42.84 -17.42 1.97
N VAL A 226 42.26 -16.26 2.29
CA VAL A 226 41.65 -15.96 3.59
C VAL A 226 40.19 -15.57 3.38
N ILE A 227 39.27 -16.14 4.16
CA ILE A 227 37.86 -15.79 4.14
C ILE A 227 37.45 -15.17 5.47
N ILE A 228 37.02 -13.92 5.41
CA ILE A 228 36.22 -13.27 6.44
C ILE A 228 34.77 -13.70 6.21
N GLY A 229 34.06 -14.08 7.25
CA GLY A 229 32.69 -14.48 7.06
C GLY A 229 31.79 -14.06 8.22
N VAL A 230 30.65 -13.49 7.86
CA VAL A 230 29.69 -12.90 8.80
C VAL A 230 28.45 -13.77 8.86
N ASP A 231 28.25 -14.40 10.02
CA ASP A 231 27.11 -15.25 10.32
C ASP A 231 26.08 -14.50 11.15
N VAL A 232 24.94 -14.18 10.51
CA VAL A 232 23.76 -13.57 11.15
C VAL A 232 22.65 -14.59 11.35
N GLN A 233 23.02 -15.84 11.59
CA GLN A 233 22.10 -16.88 12.05
C GLN A 233 22.20 -17.09 13.55
N ASP A 234 21.04 -17.30 14.15
CA ASP A 234 20.93 -17.68 15.55
C ASP A 234 20.57 -19.18 15.69
N GLY A 235 20.42 -19.65 16.92
CA GLY A 235 19.92 -20.98 17.23
C GLY A 235 18.50 -21.24 16.75
N LEU A 236 18.00 -22.41 17.14
CA LEU A 236 16.63 -22.81 16.86
C LEU A 236 15.64 -21.99 17.69
N ALA A 237 14.52 -21.63 17.07
CA ALA A 237 13.45 -20.91 17.74
C ALA A 237 12.93 -21.68 18.97
N THR A 238 12.61 -20.94 20.04
CA THR A 238 12.00 -21.47 21.26
C THR A 238 10.53 -21.82 21.06
N ARG A 239 9.90 -22.50 22.03
CA ARG A 239 8.47 -22.84 21.95
C ARG A 239 7.63 -21.55 21.87
N GLU A 240 8.04 -20.54 22.61
CA GLU A 240 7.37 -19.26 22.72
C GLU A 240 7.47 -18.44 21.42
N GLU A 241 8.58 -18.61 20.68
CA GLU A 241 8.80 -17.97 19.37
C GLU A 241 8.05 -18.66 18.21
N LEU A 242 7.66 -19.93 18.36
CA LEU A 242 6.92 -20.70 17.34
C LEU A 242 5.41 -20.43 17.41
N SER A 243 5.04 -19.16 17.26
CA SER A 243 3.67 -18.67 17.48
C SER A 243 2.77 -18.73 16.24
N SER A 244 3.35 -18.81 15.04
CA SER A 244 2.60 -18.77 13.77
C SER A 244 3.06 -19.83 12.76
N ALA A 245 2.23 -20.07 11.74
CA ALA A 245 2.59 -20.96 10.63
C ALA A 245 3.85 -20.49 9.89
N LEU A 246 4.06 -19.17 9.78
CA LEU A 246 5.26 -18.62 9.17
C LEU A 246 6.51 -18.92 10.00
N ASP A 247 6.44 -18.77 11.33
CA ASP A 247 7.55 -19.08 12.25
C ASP A 247 7.97 -20.55 12.13
N ILE A 248 6.99 -21.44 12.04
CA ILE A 248 7.22 -22.88 11.86
C ILE A 248 7.90 -23.15 10.51
N LEU A 249 7.44 -22.54 9.41
CA LEU A 249 8.05 -22.71 8.10
C LEU A 249 9.50 -22.19 8.06
N LEU A 250 9.77 -21.04 8.69
CA LEU A 250 11.11 -20.49 8.79
C LEU A 250 12.03 -21.36 9.66
N GLN A 251 11.52 -21.92 10.76
CA GLN A 251 12.25 -22.86 11.60
C GLN A 251 12.63 -24.14 10.84
N ILE A 252 11.71 -24.69 10.04
CA ILE A 252 11.99 -25.85 9.18
C ILE A 252 13.15 -25.57 8.24
N ASN A 253 13.16 -24.38 7.62
CA ASN A 253 14.27 -23.96 6.76
C ASN A 253 15.59 -23.78 7.54
N ASN A 254 15.52 -23.29 8.78
CA ASN A 254 16.68 -22.99 9.59
C ASN A 254 17.43 -24.25 10.10
N PHE A 255 16.76 -25.41 10.21
CA PHE A 255 17.40 -26.67 10.63
C PHE A 255 18.64 -27.01 9.80
N ARG A 256 18.53 -26.90 8.47
CA ARG A 256 19.66 -27.22 7.59
C ARG A 256 20.77 -26.19 7.74
N THR A 257 20.42 -24.90 7.75
CA THR A 257 21.38 -23.80 7.91
C THR A 257 22.22 -23.95 9.17
N ILE A 258 21.59 -24.19 10.34
CA ILE A 258 22.31 -24.39 11.60
C ILE A 258 23.23 -25.62 11.53
N ASN A 259 22.77 -26.71 10.91
CA ASN A 259 23.60 -27.90 10.77
C ASN A 259 24.82 -27.67 9.87
N ASP A 260 24.63 -26.99 8.73
CA ASP A 260 25.71 -26.63 7.81
C ASP A 260 26.75 -25.72 8.46
N MET A 261 26.32 -24.79 9.31
CA MET A 261 27.21 -23.86 10.01
C MET A 261 28.18 -24.54 10.99
N LYS A 262 27.86 -25.74 11.51
CA LYS A 262 28.81 -26.52 12.35
C LYS A 262 30.10 -26.86 11.62
N LEU A 263 30.02 -27.06 10.30
CA LEU A 263 31.17 -27.34 9.43
C LEU A 263 31.70 -26.05 8.80
N LYS A 264 30.82 -25.22 8.25
CA LYS A 264 31.21 -23.99 7.52
C LYS A 264 31.88 -22.97 8.42
N GLY A 265 31.42 -22.78 9.66
CA GLY A 265 32.08 -21.88 10.61
C GLY A 265 33.53 -22.29 10.91
N LYS A 266 33.85 -23.59 10.90
CA LYS A 266 35.23 -24.09 11.06
C LYS A 266 36.11 -23.86 9.82
N LYS A 267 35.50 -23.70 8.64
CA LYS A 267 36.20 -23.40 7.38
C LYS A 267 36.46 -21.90 7.20
N THR A 268 35.90 -21.04 8.05
CA THR A 268 36.05 -19.59 8.00
C THR A 268 37.28 -19.15 8.79
N ASP A 269 38.18 -18.40 8.16
CA ASP A 269 39.45 -17.98 8.80
C ASP A 269 39.23 -16.87 9.83
N VAL A 270 38.39 -15.87 9.48
CA VAL A 270 37.92 -14.84 10.42
C VAL A 270 36.41 -14.92 10.51
N TYR A 271 35.93 -15.71 11.48
CA TYR A 271 34.50 -15.90 11.73
C TYR A 271 33.96 -14.81 12.66
N ILE A 272 33.07 -13.98 12.12
CA ILE A 272 32.37 -12.90 12.84
C ILE A 272 30.92 -13.32 13.03
N LYS A 273 30.48 -13.36 14.29
CA LYS A 273 29.10 -13.71 14.66
C LYS A 273 28.51 -12.62 15.55
N PRO A 274 27.76 -11.66 14.98
CA PRO A 274 27.02 -10.65 15.75
C PRO A 274 26.01 -11.30 16.71
N ASP A 275 25.74 -10.63 17.84
CA ASP A 275 24.65 -11.04 18.74
C ASP A 275 23.32 -10.53 18.18
N ILE A 276 22.41 -11.45 17.90
CA ILE A 276 21.16 -11.21 17.15
C ILE A 276 20.01 -12.08 17.66
N LYS A 277 20.14 -12.58 18.90
CA LYS A 277 19.17 -13.49 19.53
C LYS A 277 17.81 -12.84 19.73
N GLU A 278 17.82 -11.57 20.15
CA GLU A 278 16.62 -10.82 20.48
C GLU A 278 15.82 -10.34 19.25
N TYR A 279 16.34 -10.54 18.04
CA TYR A 279 15.71 -10.09 16.81
C TYR A 279 15.15 -11.24 16.00
N THR A 280 14.15 -10.96 15.18
CA THR A 280 13.60 -11.91 14.19
C THR A 280 14.04 -11.52 12.78
N VAL A 281 13.67 -12.33 11.78
CA VAL A 281 13.94 -11.99 10.36
C VAL A 281 13.12 -10.80 9.85
N VAL A 282 12.12 -10.34 10.62
CA VAL A 282 11.24 -9.20 10.30
C VAL A 282 11.40 -8.00 11.24
N SER A 283 12.37 -8.02 12.16
CA SER A 283 12.72 -6.94 13.11
C SER A 283 13.45 -5.75 12.45
N PHE A 284 12.86 -5.18 11.39
CA PHE A 284 13.50 -4.10 10.64
C PHE A 284 13.46 -2.75 11.38
N ASP A 285 12.50 -2.56 12.30
CA ASP A 285 12.37 -1.35 13.12
C ASP A 285 13.55 -1.20 14.10
N GLU A 286 14.17 -2.32 14.50
CA GLU A 286 15.33 -2.40 15.38
C GLU A 286 16.67 -2.29 14.64
N GLY A 287 16.65 -1.91 13.35
CA GLY A 287 17.82 -1.93 12.48
C GLY A 287 19.05 -1.17 13.01
N SER A 288 18.84 -0.08 13.76
CA SER A 288 19.94 0.68 14.39
C SER A 288 20.73 -0.16 15.40
N SER A 289 20.05 -0.95 16.23
CA SER A 289 20.66 -1.82 17.23
C SER A 289 21.34 -3.01 16.58
N ILE A 290 20.72 -3.58 15.54
CA ILE A 290 21.29 -4.69 14.76
C ILE A 290 22.62 -4.28 14.10
N ILE A 291 22.68 -3.07 13.51
CA ILE A 291 23.93 -2.52 12.93
C ILE A 291 25.01 -2.38 13.99
N GLU A 292 24.66 -1.89 15.19
CA GLU A 292 25.62 -1.71 16.28
C GLU A 292 26.18 -3.06 16.76
N ASN A 293 25.36 -4.11 16.87
CA ASN A 293 25.83 -5.45 17.22
C ASN A 293 26.84 -6.00 16.19
N GLY A 294 26.66 -5.65 14.91
CA GLY A 294 27.63 -5.94 13.86
C GLY A 294 28.97 -5.23 14.06
N VAL A 295 28.95 -3.96 14.47
CA VAL A 295 30.16 -3.19 14.81
C VAL A 295 30.90 -3.85 15.96
N GLN A 296 30.20 -4.16 17.06
CA GLN A 296 30.82 -4.75 18.25
C GLN A 296 31.46 -6.11 17.95
N ALA A 297 30.78 -6.97 17.16
CA ALA A 297 31.31 -8.26 16.79
C ALA A 297 32.54 -8.18 15.87
N ALA A 298 32.61 -7.20 14.98
CA ALA A 298 33.78 -6.97 14.15
C ALA A 298 34.96 -6.39 14.96
N LEU A 299 34.70 -5.48 15.90
CA LEU A 299 35.73 -4.95 16.81
C LEU A 299 36.32 -6.04 17.71
N ALA A 300 35.52 -7.01 18.15
CA ALA A 300 36.02 -8.18 18.88
C ALA A 300 37.02 -9.03 18.07
N LYS A 301 37.05 -8.88 16.73
CA LYS A 301 38.00 -9.53 15.81
C LYS A 301 39.03 -8.55 15.22
N GLU A 302 39.15 -7.34 15.75
CA GLU A 302 40.02 -6.29 15.23
C GLU A 302 41.48 -6.75 15.05
N ALA A 303 42.01 -7.50 16.03
CA ALA A 303 43.38 -8.01 15.97
C ALA A 303 43.62 -8.96 14.78
N ASP A 304 42.64 -9.81 14.45
CA ASP A 304 42.73 -10.72 13.31
C ASP A 304 42.52 -9.97 11.99
N LEU A 305 41.58 -9.03 11.96
CA LEU A 305 41.30 -8.18 10.79
C LEU A 305 42.51 -7.30 10.43
N LYS A 306 43.22 -6.74 11.41
CA LYS A 306 44.44 -5.94 11.20
C LYS A 306 45.58 -6.75 10.55
N LYS A 307 45.64 -8.07 10.76
CA LYS A 307 46.63 -8.93 10.08
C LYS A 307 46.40 -8.98 8.56
N LEU A 308 45.15 -8.79 8.14
CA LEU A 308 44.72 -8.85 6.74
C LEU A 308 44.95 -7.54 5.97
N VAL A 309 45.40 -6.48 6.65
CA VAL A 309 45.73 -5.20 6.01
C VAL A 309 47.03 -5.35 5.21
N LYS A 310 46.91 -5.16 3.89
CA LYS A 310 48.03 -5.19 2.94
C LYS A 310 48.88 -3.92 3.11
N SER A 311 50.21 -4.05 3.02
CA SER A 311 51.15 -2.92 3.17
C SER A 311 51.24 -2.02 1.94
N THR A 312 50.57 -2.37 0.84
CA THR A 312 50.63 -1.64 -0.41
C THR A 312 49.76 -0.39 -0.37
N ASN A 313 50.40 0.76 -0.61
CA ASN A 313 49.83 2.10 -0.76
C ASN A 313 48.93 2.27 -2.02
N VAL A 314 48.37 1.19 -2.56
CA VAL A 314 47.41 1.28 -3.67
C VAL A 314 46.10 1.83 -3.09
N PRO A 315 45.61 2.99 -3.58
CA PRO A 315 44.37 3.56 -3.08
C PRO A 315 43.25 2.54 -3.12
N HIS A 316 42.48 2.45 -2.03
CA HIS A 316 41.25 1.69 -1.91
C HIS A 316 40.45 1.82 -3.23
N GLY A 317 39.97 0.69 -3.79
CA GLY A 317 39.30 0.64 -5.09
C GLY A 317 38.44 1.88 -5.29
N SER A 318 38.76 2.64 -6.36
CA SER A 318 38.30 4.01 -6.60
C SER A 318 36.94 4.25 -5.95
N LYS A 319 36.88 5.11 -4.92
CA LYS A 319 35.62 5.53 -4.28
C LYS A 319 34.69 5.93 -5.41
N VAL A 320 33.79 5.04 -5.82
CA VAL A 320 32.87 5.32 -6.91
C VAL A 320 32.06 6.50 -6.39
N LYS A 321 32.13 7.62 -7.08
CA LYS A 321 31.41 8.83 -6.67
C LYS A 321 29.94 8.58 -7.00
N ILE A 322 29.26 7.88 -6.10
CA ILE A 322 27.84 7.57 -6.21
C ILE A 322 27.11 8.90 -6.03
N SER A 323 26.74 9.54 -7.13
CA SER A 323 25.87 10.72 -7.08
C SER A 323 24.44 10.26 -6.86
N ALA A 324 23.76 10.80 -5.87
CA ALA A 324 22.31 10.67 -5.78
C ALA A 324 21.68 11.29 -7.04
N GLN A 325 21.17 10.46 -7.94
CA GLN A 325 20.34 10.93 -9.04
C GLN A 325 18.90 10.97 -8.54
N ASP A 326 18.35 12.18 -8.42
CA ASP A 326 16.95 12.39 -8.03
C ASP A 326 16.00 12.38 -9.22
N SER A 327 16.54 12.36 -10.44
CA SER A 327 15.78 12.30 -11.68
C SER A 327 16.43 11.43 -12.74
N ILE A 328 15.61 10.99 -13.69
CA ILE A 328 15.94 10.10 -14.80
C ILE A 328 15.52 10.81 -16.09
N ALA A 329 16.46 11.02 -17.00
CA ALA A 329 16.17 11.53 -18.34
C ALA A 329 15.81 10.38 -19.28
N ILE A 330 14.52 10.13 -19.50
CA ILE A 330 14.01 9.05 -20.35
C ILE A 330 13.96 9.53 -21.80
N LYS A 331 14.71 8.86 -22.69
CA LYS A 331 14.73 9.17 -24.13
C LYS A 331 13.74 8.34 -24.91
N SER A 332 13.65 7.05 -24.64
CA SER A 332 12.64 6.17 -25.21
C SER A 332 12.15 5.14 -24.21
N ILE A 333 10.95 4.62 -24.46
CA ILE A 333 10.31 3.61 -23.61
C ILE A 333 9.92 2.40 -24.46
N VAL A 334 10.48 1.24 -24.13
CA VAL A 334 10.18 -0.06 -24.71
C VAL A 334 9.45 -0.88 -23.65
N VAL A 335 8.24 -1.33 -23.99
CA VAL A 335 7.41 -2.16 -23.10
C VAL A 335 7.43 -3.60 -23.62
N ARG A 336 7.70 -4.56 -22.75
CA ARG A 336 7.72 -6.00 -23.04
C ARG A 336 6.88 -6.76 -22.02
N GLY A 337 6.33 -7.91 -22.42
CA GLY A 337 5.51 -8.77 -21.56
C GLY A 337 4.07 -8.29 -21.37
N ASN A 338 3.61 -7.38 -22.23
CA ASN A 338 2.23 -6.90 -22.30
C ASN A 338 1.50 -7.63 -23.45
N ASP A 339 1.14 -8.89 -23.21
CA ASP A 339 0.52 -9.74 -24.23
C ASP A 339 -0.93 -9.35 -24.50
N LYS A 340 -1.69 -8.99 -23.45
CA LYS A 340 -3.11 -8.60 -23.54
C LYS A 340 -3.30 -7.10 -23.40
N TYR A 341 -2.51 -6.45 -22.56
CA TYR A 341 -2.62 -5.01 -22.37
C TYR A 341 -1.83 -4.25 -23.44
N THR A 342 -2.43 -3.21 -24.00
CA THR A 342 -1.76 -2.39 -25.02
C THR A 342 -0.62 -1.56 -24.41
N ARG A 343 0.38 -1.21 -25.23
CA ARG A 343 1.44 -0.27 -24.84
C ARG A 343 0.87 1.07 -24.33
N ALA A 344 -0.21 1.54 -24.94
CA ALA A 344 -0.88 2.77 -24.54
C ALA A 344 -1.48 2.68 -23.12
N TYR A 345 -2.10 1.55 -22.77
CA TYR A 345 -2.61 1.30 -21.42
C TYR A 345 -1.48 1.38 -20.38
N VAL A 346 -0.38 0.66 -20.62
CA VAL A 346 0.78 0.64 -19.70
C VAL A 346 1.36 2.05 -19.51
N LEU A 347 1.63 2.77 -20.61
CA LEU A 347 2.16 4.13 -20.54
C LEU A 347 1.18 5.11 -19.89
N GLY A 348 -0.12 4.92 -20.10
CA GLY A 348 -1.16 5.73 -19.47
C GLY A 348 -1.19 5.61 -17.95
N LYS A 349 -1.01 4.39 -17.43
CA LYS A 349 -0.91 4.16 -15.98
C LYS A 349 0.44 4.65 -15.42
N LEU A 350 1.55 4.39 -16.12
CA LEU A 350 2.88 4.90 -15.74
C LEU A 350 2.97 6.44 -15.79
N LYS A 351 2.17 7.08 -16.65
CA LYS A 351 2.20 8.52 -16.95
C LYS A 351 3.57 9.00 -17.43
N LEU A 352 4.24 8.16 -18.22
CA LEU A 352 5.53 8.45 -18.82
C LEU A 352 5.40 8.72 -20.32
N LYS A 353 6.23 9.63 -20.84
CA LYS A 353 6.34 10.02 -22.24
C LYS A 353 7.79 9.84 -22.71
N ASN A 354 7.96 9.69 -24.01
CA ASN A 354 9.30 9.71 -24.60
C ASN A 354 9.91 11.12 -24.48
N ASN A 355 11.24 11.21 -24.39
CA ASN A 355 11.99 12.46 -24.28
C ASN A 355 11.56 13.37 -23.11
N GLU A 356 11.43 12.81 -21.91
CA GLU A 356 11.15 13.58 -20.70
C GLU A 356 12.19 13.34 -19.60
N THR A 357 12.32 14.29 -18.68
CA THR A 357 13.06 14.10 -17.44
C THR A 357 12.06 13.99 -16.29
N VAL A 358 12.14 12.89 -15.54
CA VAL A 358 11.19 12.56 -14.46
C VAL A 358 11.93 12.38 -13.15
N SER A 359 11.39 12.88 -12.03
CA SER A 359 11.96 12.59 -10.71
C SER A 359 11.76 11.12 -10.34
N TYR A 360 12.65 10.53 -9.55
CA TYR A 360 12.48 9.16 -9.05
C TYR A 360 11.18 8.98 -8.28
N ALA A 361 10.76 9.99 -7.53
CA ALA A 361 9.47 9.96 -6.83
C ALA A 361 8.30 9.83 -7.80
N LYS A 362 8.28 10.60 -8.89
CA LYS A 362 7.22 10.53 -9.92
C LYS A 362 7.32 9.24 -10.74
N PHE A 363 8.51 8.74 -11.01
CA PHE A 363 8.74 7.46 -11.67
C PHE A 363 8.18 6.29 -10.83
N ASN A 364 8.54 6.22 -9.54
CA ASN A 364 8.00 5.22 -8.62
C ASN A 364 6.49 5.35 -8.45
N GLN A 365 5.95 6.57 -8.42
CA GLN A 365 4.49 6.78 -8.42
C GLN A 365 3.83 6.22 -9.69
N GLY A 366 4.47 6.35 -10.86
CA GLY A 366 4.02 5.74 -12.11
C GLY A 366 3.96 4.22 -12.01
N ILE A 367 5.02 3.59 -11.48
CA ILE A 367 5.07 2.14 -11.23
C ILE A 367 3.94 1.72 -10.27
N ASN A 368 3.78 2.45 -9.17
CA ASN A 368 2.72 2.18 -8.19
C ASN A 368 1.32 2.30 -8.80
N ASN A 369 1.07 3.26 -9.70
CA ASN A 369 -0.21 3.33 -10.42
C ASN A 369 -0.47 2.09 -11.28
N LEU A 370 0.57 1.53 -11.90
CA LEU A 370 0.44 0.34 -12.74
C LEU A 370 0.21 -0.92 -11.89
N ILE A 371 0.98 -1.10 -10.81
CA ILE A 371 0.84 -2.26 -9.91
C ILE A 371 -0.47 -2.22 -9.13
N ALA A 372 -0.96 -1.02 -8.76
CA ALA A 372 -2.26 -0.80 -8.11
C ALA A 372 -3.43 -1.40 -8.88
N THR A 373 -3.33 -1.51 -10.21
CA THR A 373 -4.37 -2.11 -11.05
C THR A 373 -4.61 -3.57 -10.73
N ASN A 374 -3.65 -4.27 -10.09
CA ASN A 374 -3.67 -5.72 -9.91
C ASN A 374 -3.82 -6.49 -11.23
N ASN A 375 -3.31 -5.93 -12.33
CA ASN A 375 -3.29 -6.58 -13.65
C ASN A 375 -1.92 -7.18 -14.00
N PHE A 376 -0.88 -6.83 -13.22
CA PHE A 376 0.48 -7.30 -13.37
C PHE A 376 1.01 -7.83 -12.04
N ASP A 377 1.63 -8.99 -12.07
CA ASP A 377 2.30 -9.62 -10.94
C ASP A 377 3.66 -8.96 -10.67
N SER A 378 4.35 -8.46 -11.71
CA SER A 378 5.62 -7.75 -11.57
C SER A 378 5.82 -6.63 -12.61
N PHE A 379 6.57 -5.60 -12.21
CA PHE A 379 7.11 -4.56 -13.08
C PHE A 379 8.64 -4.50 -12.90
N GLU A 380 9.37 -5.06 -13.85
CA GLU A 380 10.83 -4.97 -13.87
C GLU A 380 11.29 -4.00 -14.95
N TYR A 381 12.46 -3.38 -14.78
CA TYR A 381 12.98 -2.44 -15.77
C TYR A 381 14.52 -2.38 -15.82
N LYS A 382 15.02 -1.98 -16.99
CA LYS A 382 16.43 -1.62 -17.21
C LYS A 382 16.51 -0.21 -17.78
N LEU A 383 17.47 0.58 -17.30
CA LEU A 383 17.76 1.93 -17.79
C LEU A 383 19.09 1.91 -18.55
N LYS A 384 19.03 1.66 -19.86
CA LYS A 384 20.25 1.60 -20.69
C LYS A 384 20.71 3.00 -21.05
N LYS A 385 21.95 3.37 -20.77
CA LYS A 385 22.43 4.71 -21.12
C LYS A 385 22.48 4.85 -22.63
N ARG A 386 21.91 5.94 -23.16
CA ARG A 386 21.95 6.21 -24.59
C ARG A 386 23.29 6.89 -24.94
N PRO A 387 24.10 6.30 -25.84
CA PRO A 387 25.40 6.87 -26.23
C PRO A 387 25.28 8.34 -26.67
N GLY A 388 26.23 9.17 -26.24
CA GLY A 388 26.26 10.60 -26.59
C GLY A 388 25.20 11.47 -25.88
N THR A 389 24.43 10.93 -24.93
CA THR A 389 23.46 11.70 -24.15
C THR A 389 23.57 11.40 -22.65
N ASN A 390 23.04 12.30 -21.81
CA ASN A 390 22.87 12.06 -20.37
C ASN A 390 21.54 11.34 -20.05
N GLY A 391 20.92 10.67 -21.02
CA GLY A 391 19.62 10.01 -20.85
C GLY A 391 19.67 8.50 -21.03
N TYR A 392 18.55 7.85 -20.68
CA TYR A 392 18.38 6.41 -20.67
C TYR A 392 17.24 5.98 -21.59
N ASP A 393 17.40 4.80 -22.18
CA ASP A 393 16.34 4.02 -22.78
C ASP A 393 15.75 3.09 -21.73
N LEU A 394 14.48 3.32 -21.39
CA LEU A 394 13.74 2.54 -20.41
C LEU A 394 13.19 1.29 -21.10
N VAL A 395 13.67 0.12 -20.70
CA VAL A 395 13.14 -1.17 -21.17
C VAL A 395 12.44 -1.85 -20.01
N THR A 396 11.12 -2.01 -20.09
CA THR A 396 10.31 -2.65 -19.06
C THR A 396 10.00 -4.10 -19.42
N TYR A 397 9.89 -4.95 -18.40
CA TYR A 397 9.51 -6.35 -18.48
C TYR A 397 8.35 -6.56 -17.51
N LEU A 398 7.16 -6.78 -18.07
CA LEU A 398 5.93 -6.97 -17.33
C LEU A 398 5.60 -8.45 -17.25
N GLN A 399 5.05 -8.88 -16.12
CA GLN A 399 4.37 -10.17 -16.02
C GLN A 399 2.90 -9.92 -15.74
N GLU A 400 2.04 -10.19 -16.73
CA GLU A 400 0.59 -10.09 -16.53
C GLU A 400 0.10 -11.12 -15.52
N THR A 401 -0.84 -10.70 -14.68
CA THR A 401 -1.43 -11.60 -13.69
C THR A 401 -2.30 -12.66 -14.36
N LYS A 402 -2.18 -13.90 -13.88
CA LYS A 402 -3.08 -15.00 -14.29
C LYS A 402 -4.39 -14.97 -13.51
N ALA A 403 -4.36 -14.49 -12.26
CA ALA A 403 -5.52 -14.40 -11.39
C ALA A 403 -6.52 -13.37 -11.93
N THR A 404 -7.70 -13.86 -12.34
CA THR A 404 -8.78 -13.00 -12.85
C THR A 404 -9.99 -12.94 -11.96
N THR A 405 -10.19 -13.93 -11.11
CA THR A 405 -11.34 -13.98 -10.21
C THR A 405 -10.86 -13.88 -8.77
N PHE A 406 -11.59 -13.12 -7.97
CA PHE A 406 -11.27 -12.88 -6.57
C PHE A 406 -12.53 -13.07 -5.73
N LEU A 407 -12.40 -13.83 -4.66
CA LEU A 407 -13.34 -13.88 -3.56
C LEU A 407 -12.87 -12.89 -2.50
N LYS A 408 -13.73 -11.95 -2.09
CA LYS A 408 -13.37 -10.97 -1.07
C LYS A 408 -14.39 -10.94 0.05
N LEU A 409 -13.92 -10.69 1.26
CA LEU A 409 -14.72 -10.80 2.48
C LEU A 409 -14.57 -9.53 3.32
N GLY A 410 -15.66 -9.12 3.97
CA GLY A 410 -15.70 -8.00 4.90
C GLY A 410 -16.73 -8.24 6.01
N LEU A 411 -16.55 -7.58 7.14
CA LEU A 411 -17.50 -7.54 8.24
C LEU A 411 -17.79 -6.09 8.59
N HIS A 412 -19.02 -5.81 9.00
CA HIS A 412 -19.45 -4.49 9.38
C HIS A 412 -20.53 -4.53 10.46
N TYR A 413 -20.53 -3.54 11.34
CA TYR A 413 -21.63 -3.25 12.25
C TYR A 413 -21.77 -1.74 12.43
N ASP A 414 -22.99 -1.24 12.31
CA ASP A 414 -23.39 0.13 12.67
C ASP A 414 -24.84 0.17 13.17
N GLU A 415 -25.33 1.33 13.58
CA GLU A 415 -26.68 1.46 14.17
C GLU A 415 -27.82 1.57 13.16
N LEU A 416 -27.55 1.87 11.89
CA LEU A 416 -28.50 1.92 10.79
C LEU A 416 -28.59 0.55 10.10
N TYR A 417 -27.49 0.07 9.50
CA TYR A 417 -27.50 -1.19 8.76
C TYR A 417 -27.29 -2.43 9.63
N LYS A 418 -26.94 -2.25 10.92
CA LYS A 418 -26.72 -3.34 11.89
C LYS A 418 -25.61 -4.28 11.44
N SER A 419 -25.67 -5.55 11.83
CA SER A 419 -24.61 -6.53 11.58
C SER A 419 -24.63 -6.97 10.13
N ALA A 420 -23.46 -7.00 9.49
CA ALA A 420 -23.34 -7.38 8.09
C ALA A 420 -22.04 -8.14 7.79
N ALA A 421 -22.16 -9.20 7.01
CA ALA A 421 -21.08 -9.94 6.39
C ALA A 421 -21.14 -9.76 4.87
N LEU A 422 -20.04 -9.27 4.30
CA LEU A 422 -19.89 -9.02 2.87
C LEU A 422 -19.15 -10.19 2.22
N ILE A 423 -19.75 -10.76 1.17
CA ILE A 423 -19.15 -11.74 0.29
C ILE A 423 -19.14 -11.13 -1.11
N ASN A 424 -17.94 -10.91 -1.66
CA ASN A 424 -17.77 -10.36 -2.98
C ASN A 424 -17.17 -11.39 -3.93
N LEU A 425 -17.73 -11.46 -5.13
CA LEU A 425 -17.12 -12.14 -6.27
C LEU A 425 -16.77 -11.08 -7.33
N THR A 426 -15.49 -10.91 -7.59
CA THR A 426 -15.00 -10.04 -8.66
C THR A 426 -14.37 -10.87 -9.76
N LYS A 427 -14.77 -10.63 -11.01
CA LYS A 427 -14.17 -11.20 -12.21
C LYS A 427 -13.64 -10.09 -13.10
N LYS A 428 -12.32 -10.02 -13.24
CA LYS A 428 -11.65 -9.25 -14.30
C LYS A 428 -11.67 -10.04 -15.60
N ARG A 429 -11.70 -9.32 -16.72
CA ARG A 429 -11.67 -9.93 -18.06
C ARG A 429 -12.82 -10.92 -18.23
N LEU A 430 -14.03 -10.45 -17.93
CA LEU A 430 -15.24 -11.24 -18.08
C LEU A 430 -15.59 -11.38 -19.57
N PHE A 431 -15.64 -10.27 -20.30
CA PHE A 431 -15.92 -10.25 -21.74
C PHE A 431 -14.80 -9.61 -22.57
N PHE A 432 -14.07 -8.62 -22.02
CA PHE A 432 -12.98 -7.89 -22.70
C PHE A 432 -11.71 -7.82 -21.83
N ASP A 433 -10.54 -7.62 -22.43
CA ASP A 433 -9.28 -7.57 -21.67
C ASP A 433 -9.19 -6.43 -20.63
N ASN A 434 -10.05 -5.42 -20.74
CA ASN A 434 -10.08 -4.23 -19.89
C ASN A 434 -11.39 -4.05 -19.11
N ASP A 435 -12.22 -5.09 -19.00
CA ASP A 435 -13.44 -5.05 -18.20
C ASP A 435 -13.30 -5.76 -16.85
N LEU A 436 -14.25 -5.46 -15.97
CA LEU A 436 -14.42 -6.11 -14.69
C LEU A 436 -15.90 -6.13 -14.30
N ALA A 437 -16.33 -7.25 -13.73
CA ALA A 437 -17.59 -7.39 -13.01
C ALA A 437 -17.30 -7.61 -11.53
N SER A 438 -18.04 -6.95 -10.65
CA SER A 438 -17.97 -7.09 -9.20
C SER A 438 -19.38 -7.26 -8.65
N PHE A 439 -19.60 -8.29 -7.85
CA PHE A 439 -20.87 -8.53 -7.16
C PHE A 439 -20.63 -8.64 -5.67
N ASP A 440 -21.15 -7.66 -4.92
CA ASP A 440 -21.21 -7.64 -3.47
C ASP A 440 -22.54 -8.22 -3.01
N PHE A 441 -22.48 -9.28 -2.22
CA PHE A 441 -23.62 -9.81 -1.50
C PHE A 441 -23.42 -9.58 -0.01
N ILE A 442 -24.31 -8.82 0.61
CA ILE A 442 -24.21 -8.39 1.99
C ILE A 442 -25.34 -9.05 2.78
N LEU A 443 -24.96 -9.98 3.65
CA LEU A 443 -25.85 -10.77 4.48
C LEU A 443 -25.80 -10.26 5.92
N GLY A 444 -26.93 -10.27 6.61
CA GLY A 444 -27.02 -9.75 7.97
C GLY A 444 -28.45 -9.42 8.35
N ASP A 445 -28.61 -8.50 9.30
CA ASP A 445 -29.93 -8.00 9.70
C ASP A 445 -30.66 -7.32 8.52
N ASN A 446 -29.89 -6.65 7.65
CA ASN A 446 -30.39 -5.98 6.45
C ASN A 446 -29.66 -6.53 5.21
N VAL A 447 -30.36 -7.30 4.39
CA VAL A 447 -29.78 -7.89 3.17
C VAL A 447 -29.62 -6.81 2.10
N ARG A 448 -28.43 -6.72 1.53
CA ARG A 448 -28.10 -5.70 0.51
C ARG A 448 -27.26 -6.32 -0.60
N TYR A 449 -27.28 -5.72 -1.78
CA TYR A 449 -26.33 -6.10 -2.82
C TYR A 449 -25.84 -4.88 -3.60
N ASN A 450 -24.67 -5.04 -4.21
CA ASN A 450 -24.13 -4.06 -5.15
C ASN A 450 -23.40 -4.79 -6.29
N PHE A 451 -23.96 -4.68 -7.48
CA PHE A 451 -23.38 -5.17 -8.73
C PHE A 451 -22.81 -3.99 -9.52
N GLU A 452 -21.60 -4.17 -10.05
CA GLU A 452 -20.97 -3.22 -10.95
C GLU A 452 -20.23 -3.95 -12.06
N TYR A 453 -20.55 -3.62 -13.31
CA TYR A 453 -19.78 -3.99 -14.50
C TYR A 453 -19.17 -2.75 -15.11
N PHE A 454 -17.86 -2.72 -15.29
CA PHE A 454 -17.12 -1.54 -15.74
C PHE A 454 -16.07 -1.90 -16.78
N ILE A 455 -16.05 -1.14 -17.87
CA ILE A 455 -15.05 -1.27 -18.96
C ILE A 455 -14.09 -0.08 -18.88
N ASP A 456 -12.86 -0.31 -18.39
CA ASP A 456 -11.83 0.73 -18.25
C ASP A 456 -11.13 1.00 -19.59
N LYS A 457 -11.49 2.08 -20.29
CA LYS A 457 -10.81 2.49 -21.53
C LYS A 457 -9.64 3.47 -21.31
N GLY A 458 -9.18 3.64 -20.06
CA GLY A 458 -8.02 4.45 -19.71
C GLY A 458 -8.24 5.94 -19.96
N PHE A 459 -7.63 6.48 -21.03
CA PHE A 459 -7.78 7.89 -21.40
C PHE A 459 -9.10 8.20 -22.12
N TYR A 460 -9.80 7.17 -22.61
CA TYR A 460 -11.09 7.32 -23.27
C TYR A 460 -12.25 7.13 -22.29
N TRP A 461 -13.46 7.52 -22.70
CA TRP A 461 -14.67 7.31 -21.93
C TRP A 461 -14.89 5.82 -21.65
N SER A 462 -14.89 5.49 -20.37
CA SER A 462 -15.26 4.19 -19.82
C SER A 462 -16.78 4.08 -19.73
N ILE A 463 -17.30 2.85 -19.75
CA ILE A 463 -18.72 2.55 -19.71
C ILE A 463 -18.98 1.66 -18.50
N GLY A 464 -20.03 1.94 -17.75
CA GLY A 464 -20.40 1.16 -16.58
C GLY A 464 -21.90 0.90 -16.49
N VAL A 465 -22.22 -0.24 -15.88
CA VAL A 465 -23.57 -0.63 -15.47
C VAL A 465 -23.52 -0.96 -14.00
N LYS A 466 -24.44 -0.41 -13.22
CA LYS A 466 -24.51 -0.61 -11.77
C LYS A 466 -25.93 -0.97 -11.37
N SER A 467 -26.05 -1.88 -10.41
CA SER A 467 -27.31 -2.20 -9.75
C SER A 467 -27.06 -2.33 -8.26
N ARG A 468 -27.77 -1.57 -7.44
CA ARG A 468 -27.60 -1.53 -5.99
C ARG A 468 -28.96 -1.70 -5.33
N PHE A 469 -29.05 -2.57 -4.33
CA PHE A 469 -30.21 -2.72 -3.48
C PHE A 469 -29.82 -2.49 -2.02
N ASN A 470 -30.57 -1.67 -1.31
CA ASN A 470 -30.44 -1.47 0.12
C ASN A 470 -31.82 -1.58 0.78
N GLN A 471 -31.83 -2.11 2.00
CA GLN A 471 -32.99 -2.02 2.87
C GLN A 471 -32.52 -1.71 4.29
N PHE A 472 -33.38 -1.07 5.07
CA PHE A 472 -33.24 -0.98 6.52
C PHE A 472 -34.56 -0.56 7.17
N ASN A 473 -34.69 -0.89 8.46
CA ASN A 473 -35.80 -0.44 9.30
C ASN A 473 -35.31 0.63 10.28
N LYS A 474 -36.03 1.75 10.35
CA LYS A 474 -35.68 2.84 11.26
C LYS A 474 -36.90 3.70 11.59
N SER A 475 -36.98 4.19 12.83
CA SER A 475 -37.85 5.30 13.19
C SER A 475 -37.37 6.60 12.55
N ILE A 476 -38.09 7.10 11.55
CA ILE A 476 -37.74 8.32 10.81
C ILE A 476 -38.72 9.46 11.10
N ASN A 477 -38.32 10.69 10.83
CA ASN A 477 -39.19 11.87 10.95
C ASN A 477 -40.42 11.74 10.03
N ALA A 478 -41.61 11.96 10.59
CA ALA A 478 -42.88 11.85 9.86
C ALA A 478 -43.00 12.80 8.66
N GLN A 479 -42.30 13.94 8.68
CA GLN A 479 -42.28 14.93 7.60
C GLN A 479 -41.72 14.39 6.27
N LEU A 480 -40.90 13.33 6.32
CA LEU A 480 -40.41 12.67 5.10
C LEU A 480 -41.47 11.81 4.41
N LEU A 481 -42.55 11.46 5.12
CA LEU A 481 -43.56 10.48 4.69
C LEU A 481 -44.95 11.08 4.50
N LEU A 482 -45.26 12.16 5.23
CA LEU A 482 -46.61 12.67 5.40
C LEU A 482 -46.64 14.18 5.23
N ASP A 483 -47.79 14.68 4.79
CA ASP A 483 -48.04 16.12 4.73
C ASP A 483 -48.18 16.74 6.11
N ASN A 484 -47.75 18.00 6.24
CA ASN A 484 -47.74 18.74 7.50
C ASN A 484 -49.11 18.82 8.19
N GLU A 485 -50.22 18.88 7.43
CA GLU A 485 -51.56 18.92 8.00
C GLU A 485 -51.89 17.63 8.77
N PHE A 486 -51.57 16.46 8.21
CA PHE A 486 -51.83 15.16 8.84
C PHE A 486 -50.94 14.93 10.07
N ILE A 487 -49.69 15.40 10.03
CA ILE A 487 -48.74 15.31 11.15
C ILE A 487 -49.27 16.07 12.37
N VAL A 488 -49.76 17.30 12.16
CA VAL A 488 -50.30 18.15 13.22
C VAL A 488 -51.60 17.58 13.80
N GLU A 489 -52.45 16.97 12.97
CA GLU A 489 -53.70 16.34 13.43
C GLU A 489 -53.46 15.10 14.30
N GLN A 490 -52.44 14.31 14.00
CA GLN A 490 -52.16 13.04 14.68
C GLN A 490 -51.09 13.15 15.79
N ASP A 491 -50.51 14.34 16.00
CA ASP A 491 -49.42 14.59 16.96
C ASP A 491 -48.24 13.61 16.80
N LEU A 492 -47.89 13.33 15.53
CA LEU A 492 -46.86 12.36 15.16
C LEU A 492 -45.49 13.03 15.03
N ASN A 493 -44.47 12.44 15.66
CA ASN A 493 -43.09 12.90 15.50
C ASN A 493 -42.27 11.94 14.63
N LYS A 494 -42.33 10.64 14.92
CA LYS A 494 -41.58 9.61 14.19
C LYS A 494 -42.42 8.38 13.89
N ILE A 495 -42.05 7.71 12.82
CA ILE A 495 -42.72 6.52 12.31
C ILE A 495 -41.67 5.43 12.08
N GLU A 496 -41.88 4.25 12.67
CA GLU A 496 -41.02 3.08 12.37
C GLU A 496 -41.27 2.66 10.93
N THR A 497 -40.26 2.80 10.10
CA THR A 497 -40.39 2.68 8.65
C THR A 497 -39.40 1.68 8.10
N SER A 498 -39.89 0.76 7.28
CA SER A 498 -39.08 -0.09 6.42
C SER A 498 -38.85 0.65 5.10
N LEU A 499 -37.58 0.87 4.77
CA LEU A 499 -37.16 1.51 3.53
C LEU A 499 -36.46 0.49 2.65
N GLU A 500 -36.90 0.37 1.41
CA GLU A 500 -36.24 -0.39 0.35
C GLU A 500 -35.88 0.52 -0.83
N ASP A 501 -34.62 0.47 -1.27
CA ASP A 501 -34.11 1.23 -2.41
C ASP A 501 -33.40 0.31 -3.38
N GLN A 502 -33.91 0.22 -4.61
CA GLN A 502 -33.23 -0.44 -5.73
C GLN A 502 -32.88 0.58 -6.81
N THR A 503 -31.59 0.75 -7.06
CA THR A 503 -31.06 1.70 -8.04
C THR A 503 -30.32 0.97 -9.15
N ASN A 504 -30.72 1.17 -10.40
CA ASN A 504 -30.06 0.65 -11.60
C ASN A 504 -29.54 1.82 -12.45
N GLN A 505 -28.26 1.81 -12.82
CA GLN A 505 -27.62 2.89 -13.55
C GLN A 505 -26.86 2.36 -14.77
N ILE A 506 -26.93 3.10 -15.87
CA ILE A 506 -26.03 2.96 -17.02
C ILE A 506 -25.32 4.30 -17.18
N TYR A 507 -23.98 4.27 -17.22
CA TYR A 507 -23.19 5.50 -17.20
C TYR A 507 -21.95 5.44 -18.09
N VAL A 508 -21.51 6.62 -18.47
CA VAL A 508 -20.20 6.86 -19.07
C VAL A 508 -19.35 7.67 -18.10
N GLN A 509 -18.06 7.36 -18.01
CA GLN A 509 -17.13 8.02 -17.09
C GLN A 509 -15.81 8.33 -17.78
N THR A 510 -15.25 9.51 -17.51
CA THR A 510 -13.88 9.87 -17.90
C THR A 510 -13.05 10.27 -16.69
N LEU A 511 -11.77 9.91 -16.70
CA LEU A 511 -10.80 10.24 -15.66
C LEU A 511 -9.80 11.28 -16.19
N PHE A 512 -9.99 12.57 -15.89
CA PHE A 512 -9.00 13.58 -16.28
C PHE A 512 -7.70 13.41 -15.49
N ARG A 513 -7.83 13.00 -14.21
CA ARG A 513 -6.75 12.56 -13.34
C ARG A 513 -7.22 11.31 -12.60
N LYS A 514 -6.30 10.53 -12.03
CA LYS A 514 -6.63 9.33 -11.24
C LYS A 514 -7.51 9.62 -10.02
N ASP A 515 -7.51 10.88 -9.61
CA ASP A 515 -8.23 11.45 -8.46
C ASP A 515 -9.47 12.25 -8.89
N PHE A 516 -9.74 12.41 -10.20
CA PHE A 516 -10.78 13.29 -10.71
C PHE A 516 -11.60 12.61 -11.81
N ALA A 517 -12.87 12.33 -11.52
CA ALA A 517 -13.82 11.63 -12.38
C ALA A 517 -15.02 12.52 -12.71
N LEU A 518 -15.44 12.45 -13.96
CA LEU A 518 -16.72 12.98 -14.43
C LEU A 518 -17.53 11.82 -14.98
N SER A 519 -18.75 11.65 -14.46
CA SER A 519 -19.69 10.60 -14.86
C SER A 519 -21.03 11.20 -15.26
N MET A 520 -21.68 10.60 -16.24
CA MET A 520 -23.02 10.97 -16.67
C MET A 520 -23.78 9.71 -17.05
N GLY A 521 -25.08 9.66 -16.79
CA GLY A 521 -25.85 8.45 -17.05
C GLY A 521 -27.35 8.61 -16.91
N MET A 522 -28.02 7.47 -17.06
CA MET A 522 -29.44 7.29 -16.78
C MET A 522 -29.59 6.38 -15.57
N GLU A 523 -30.61 6.64 -14.78
CA GLU A 523 -30.94 5.90 -13.57
C GLU A 523 -32.42 5.48 -13.58
N HIS A 524 -32.66 4.25 -13.16
CA HIS A 524 -33.95 3.75 -12.75
C HIS A 524 -33.89 3.46 -11.24
N LYS A 525 -34.84 3.97 -10.47
CA LYS A 525 -34.90 3.77 -9.03
C LYS A 525 -36.28 3.27 -8.61
N ARG A 526 -36.35 2.13 -7.93
CA ARG A 526 -37.53 1.70 -7.18
C ARG A 526 -37.33 2.10 -5.72
N LEU A 527 -38.22 2.91 -5.18
CA LEU A 527 -38.21 3.33 -3.78
C LEU A 527 -39.51 2.87 -3.12
N GLU A 528 -39.39 2.15 -2.00
CA GLU A 528 -40.53 1.77 -1.19
C GLU A 528 -40.32 2.18 0.27
N MET A 529 -41.32 2.80 0.88
CA MET A 529 -41.36 3.12 2.31
C MET A 529 -42.69 2.66 2.90
N LYS A 530 -42.61 1.79 3.91
CA LYS A 530 -43.79 1.16 4.54
C LYS A 530 -43.69 1.20 6.05
N SER A 531 -44.83 1.19 6.75
CA SER A 531 -44.89 1.04 8.20
C SER A 531 -46.01 0.11 8.64
N GLU A 532 -45.71 -0.72 9.63
CA GLU A 532 -46.69 -1.52 10.38
C GLU A 532 -47.26 -0.77 11.58
N THR A 533 -46.74 0.42 11.90
CA THR A 533 -47.10 1.17 13.12
C THR A 533 -48.24 2.16 12.94
N LEU A 534 -48.65 2.39 11.69
CA LEU A 534 -49.76 3.27 11.33
C LEU A 534 -50.82 2.51 10.53
N LEU A 535 -52.08 2.75 10.85
CA LEU A 535 -53.22 2.23 10.11
C LEU A 535 -53.75 3.36 9.21
N VAL A 536 -53.48 3.28 7.91
CA VAL A 536 -54.01 4.24 6.91
C VAL A 536 -55.37 3.78 6.37
N ASP A 537 -55.64 2.48 6.34
CA ASP A 537 -56.95 1.89 6.00
C ASP A 537 -57.22 0.65 6.87
N ASN A 538 -58.46 0.48 7.33
CA ASN A 538 -58.91 -0.63 8.18
C ASN A 538 -58.80 -2.02 7.53
N GLN A 539 -58.54 -2.10 6.22
CA GLN A 539 -58.34 -3.36 5.50
C GLN A 539 -56.87 -3.70 5.20
N GLN A 540 -55.94 -2.76 5.35
CA GLN A 540 -54.52 -2.97 5.04
C GLN A 540 -53.74 -3.29 6.32
N ARG A 541 -52.81 -4.26 6.23
CA ARG A 541 -51.93 -4.65 7.35
C ARG A 541 -50.72 -3.74 7.51
N GLU A 542 -50.38 -2.97 6.47
CA GLU A 542 -49.21 -2.10 6.39
C GLU A 542 -49.61 -0.80 5.70
N ALA A 543 -49.17 0.33 6.21
CA ALA A 543 -49.27 1.63 5.56
C ALA A 543 -48.13 1.81 4.56
N VAL A 544 -48.45 2.12 3.31
CA VAL A 544 -47.46 2.40 2.25
C VAL A 544 -47.41 3.91 2.03
N PHE A 545 -46.25 4.52 2.27
CA PHE A 545 -46.03 5.97 2.10
C PHE A 545 -45.31 6.29 0.79
N GLU A 546 -44.54 5.33 0.27
CA GLU A 546 -43.83 5.47 -1.00
C GLU A 546 -43.76 4.10 -1.68
N SER A 547 -44.02 4.06 -2.98
CA SER A 547 -43.94 2.84 -3.81
C SER A 547 -43.76 3.18 -5.29
N THR A 548 -42.71 3.94 -5.58
CA THR A 548 -42.52 4.56 -6.89
C THR A 548 -41.29 4.05 -7.63
N ASP A 549 -41.46 3.79 -8.92
CA ASP A 549 -40.37 3.71 -9.89
C ASP A 549 -40.11 5.09 -10.48
N TYR A 550 -38.88 5.58 -10.34
CA TYR A 550 -38.40 6.83 -10.87
C TYR A 550 -37.44 6.59 -12.04
N LEU A 551 -37.55 7.40 -13.08
CA LEU A 551 -36.52 7.50 -14.12
C LEU A 551 -35.86 8.88 -14.06
N SER A 552 -34.53 8.87 -14.03
CA SER A 552 -33.75 10.11 -13.95
C SER A 552 -32.51 10.07 -14.84
N VAL A 553 -32.01 11.25 -15.15
CA VAL A 553 -30.66 11.44 -15.72
C VAL A 553 -29.78 12.09 -14.67
N PHE A 554 -28.50 11.73 -14.64
CA PHE A 554 -27.58 12.25 -13.64
C PHE A 554 -26.23 12.68 -14.21
N GLY A 555 -25.63 13.63 -13.51
CA GLY A 555 -24.26 14.09 -13.71
C GLY A 555 -23.52 14.12 -12.38
N LYS A 556 -22.32 13.53 -12.34
CA LYS A 556 -21.51 13.42 -11.13
C LYS A 556 -20.08 13.85 -11.37
N LEU A 557 -19.56 14.68 -10.47
CA LEU A 557 -18.19 15.18 -10.51
C LEU A 557 -17.48 14.90 -9.19
N LYS A 558 -16.40 14.11 -9.23
CA LYS A 558 -15.70 13.67 -8.02
C LYS A 558 -14.21 14.00 -8.09
N LEU A 559 -13.71 14.74 -7.09
CA LEU A 559 -12.29 14.90 -6.78
C LEU A 559 -12.01 14.26 -5.43
N ASP A 560 -11.07 13.32 -5.37
CA ASP A 560 -10.65 12.75 -4.09
C ASP A 560 -9.14 12.61 -4.04
N THR A 561 -8.49 13.49 -3.28
CA THR A 561 -7.04 13.49 -3.07
C THR A 561 -6.67 13.22 -1.62
N TYR A 562 -7.63 12.84 -0.77
CA TYR A 562 -7.35 12.44 0.61
C TYR A 562 -6.38 11.25 0.64
N ASP A 563 -5.42 11.32 1.55
CA ASP A 563 -4.42 10.26 1.73
C ASP A 563 -4.96 9.03 2.47
N ASN A 564 -6.02 9.19 3.26
CA ASN A 564 -6.78 8.13 3.91
C ASN A 564 -8.29 8.45 3.87
N LYS A 565 -9.16 7.44 3.67
CA LYS A 565 -10.62 7.61 3.60
C LYS A 565 -11.26 8.00 4.94
N TYR A 566 -10.81 7.38 6.05
CA TYR A 566 -11.43 7.52 7.38
C TYR A 566 -10.70 8.54 8.27
N PHE A 567 -9.38 8.63 8.15
CA PHE A 567 -8.53 9.51 8.95
C PHE A 567 -7.62 10.38 8.05
N PRO A 568 -8.19 11.23 7.18
CA PRO A 568 -7.41 12.02 6.24
C PRO A 568 -6.48 12.99 6.99
N LYS A 569 -5.20 12.98 6.63
CA LYS A 569 -4.17 13.89 7.16
C LYS A 569 -3.88 15.05 6.21
N ARG A 570 -4.16 14.86 4.93
CA ARG A 570 -3.96 15.85 3.87
C ARG A 570 -4.82 15.55 2.66
N GLY A 571 -5.21 16.60 1.95
CA GLY A 571 -5.84 16.52 0.63
C GLY A 571 -7.13 17.31 0.54
N LEU A 572 -7.70 17.27 -0.65
CA LEU A 572 -8.96 17.89 -1.03
C LEU A 572 -9.96 16.81 -1.43
N TYR A 573 -11.22 17.02 -1.06
CA TYR A 573 -12.37 16.22 -1.44
C TYR A 573 -13.44 17.12 -2.06
N PHE A 574 -14.03 16.66 -3.15
CA PHE A 574 -15.20 17.24 -3.78
C PHE A 574 -16.06 16.10 -4.34
N ASP A 575 -17.35 16.09 -4.04
CA ASP A 575 -18.32 15.17 -4.64
C ASP A 575 -19.59 15.96 -4.95
N GLY A 576 -19.77 16.31 -6.22
CA GLY A 576 -20.95 17.01 -6.72
C GLY A 576 -21.85 16.04 -7.48
N ASP A 577 -23.15 16.08 -7.17
CA ASP A 577 -24.16 15.17 -7.68
C ASP A 577 -25.40 15.95 -8.11
N LEU A 578 -25.87 15.71 -9.34
CA LEU A 578 -27.03 16.36 -9.94
C LEU A 578 -27.91 15.29 -10.58
N HIS A 579 -29.15 15.16 -10.10
CA HIS A 579 -30.16 14.24 -10.62
C HIS A 579 -31.36 15.03 -11.12
N MET A 580 -31.83 14.72 -12.33
CA MET A 580 -33.08 15.24 -12.89
C MET A 580 -34.06 14.08 -13.04
N TYR A 581 -35.13 14.09 -12.27
CA TYR A 581 -36.21 13.11 -12.30
C TYR A 581 -37.24 13.54 -13.33
N LEU A 582 -37.53 12.65 -14.28
CA LEU A 582 -38.30 12.95 -15.51
C LEU A 582 -39.57 12.10 -15.64
N TRP A 583 -39.74 11.13 -14.75
CA TRP A 583 -40.88 10.24 -14.74
C TRP A 583 -40.97 9.51 -13.39
N ALA A 584 -42.20 9.29 -12.93
CA ALA A 584 -42.56 8.46 -11.81
C ALA A 584 -43.69 7.49 -12.19
N SER A 585 -43.73 6.32 -11.57
CA SER A 585 -44.86 5.39 -11.68
C SER A 585 -46.10 5.90 -10.94
N SER A 586 -47.26 5.30 -11.23
CA SER A 586 -48.59 5.75 -10.79
C SER A 586 -48.88 5.81 -9.29
N PHE A 587 -47.92 5.48 -8.41
CA PHE A 587 -48.10 5.71 -6.98
C PHE A 587 -48.07 7.21 -6.65
N ASN A 588 -47.25 7.98 -7.39
CA ASN A 588 -47.18 9.43 -7.30
C ASN A 588 -48.00 10.05 -8.44
N GLU A 589 -49.32 10.15 -8.25
CA GLU A 589 -50.25 10.62 -9.30
C GLU A 589 -50.07 12.11 -9.64
N ASP A 590 -49.53 12.91 -8.72
CA ASP A 590 -49.28 14.35 -8.85
C ASP A 590 -47.81 14.68 -9.20
N PHE A 591 -47.06 13.69 -9.70
CA PHE A 591 -45.66 13.88 -10.05
C PHE A 591 -45.45 14.97 -11.12
N ASP A 592 -44.54 15.90 -10.82
CA ASP A 592 -43.94 16.84 -11.76
C ASP A 592 -42.42 16.62 -11.85
N ASP A 593 -41.80 17.04 -12.96
CA ASP A 593 -40.35 16.95 -13.11
C ASP A 593 -39.62 17.78 -12.03
N PHE A 594 -38.61 17.19 -11.39
CA PHE A 594 -37.78 17.89 -10.40
C PHE A 594 -36.31 17.54 -10.51
N THR A 595 -35.48 18.44 -9.99
CA THR A 595 -34.02 18.32 -9.98
C THR A 595 -33.52 18.41 -8.55
N ILE A 596 -32.62 17.50 -8.19
CA ILE A 596 -31.88 17.53 -6.93
C ILE A 596 -30.41 17.76 -7.23
N ALA A 597 -29.85 18.81 -6.62
CA ALA A 597 -28.43 19.12 -6.68
C ALA A 597 -27.85 19.04 -5.27
N LYS A 598 -26.68 18.40 -5.12
CA LYS A 598 -25.92 18.42 -3.87
C LYS A 598 -24.42 18.40 -4.12
N ALA A 599 -23.67 18.95 -3.18
CA ALA A 599 -22.23 18.91 -3.22
C ALA A 599 -21.63 18.76 -1.82
N ASP A 600 -20.58 17.96 -1.73
CA ASP A 600 -19.71 17.85 -0.57
C ASP A 600 -18.33 18.39 -0.93
N MET A 601 -17.77 19.25 -0.08
CA MET A 601 -16.43 19.79 -0.17
C MET A 601 -15.65 19.47 1.11
N GLY A 602 -14.36 19.17 1.00
CA GLY A 602 -13.54 18.87 2.15
C GLY A 602 -12.07 19.23 1.97
N TYR A 603 -11.44 19.68 3.05
CA TYR A 603 -10.02 19.99 3.11
C TYR A 603 -9.41 19.42 4.38
N ALA A 604 -8.42 18.55 4.20
CA ALA A 604 -7.66 17.95 5.28
C ALA A 604 -6.22 18.50 5.29
N PHE A 605 -5.70 18.78 6.48
CA PHE A 605 -4.32 19.22 6.69
C PHE A 605 -3.80 18.78 8.06
N SER A 606 -2.47 18.64 8.18
CA SER A 606 -1.83 18.25 9.45
C SER A 606 -0.92 19.37 9.95
N VAL A 607 -1.00 19.65 11.25
CA VAL A 607 -0.13 20.65 11.92
C VAL A 607 1.10 19.96 12.55
N SER A 608 0.99 18.66 12.82
CA SER A 608 2.12 17.81 13.23
C SER A 608 1.91 16.38 12.69
N ASN A 609 2.88 15.48 12.91
CA ASN A 609 2.74 14.08 12.51
C ASN A 609 1.58 13.35 13.24
N LYS A 610 1.15 13.86 14.39
CA LYS A 610 0.11 13.27 15.25
C LYS A 610 -1.22 14.02 15.23
N LEU A 611 -1.27 15.26 14.75
CA LEU A 611 -2.48 16.09 14.80
C LEU A 611 -2.89 16.53 13.39
N ALA A 612 -4.08 16.09 12.99
CA ALA A 612 -4.70 16.40 11.71
C ALA A 612 -6.08 17.02 11.90
N PHE A 613 -6.44 17.91 10.97
CA PHE A 613 -7.72 18.57 10.91
C PHE A 613 -8.38 18.26 9.57
N ASN A 614 -9.70 18.10 9.58
CA ASN A 614 -10.53 18.02 8.39
C ASN A 614 -11.70 18.99 8.53
N ILE A 615 -11.89 19.83 7.52
CA ILE A 615 -13.01 20.79 7.44
C ILE A 615 -13.83 20.38 6.23
N GLN A 616 -15.11 20.15 6.43
CA GLN A 616 -16.05 19.76 5.39
C GLN A 616 -17.23 20.72 5.35
N SER A 617 -17.71 20.99 4.15
CA SER A 617 -18.94 21.74 3.91
C SER A 617 -19.76 21.01 2.87
N SER A 618 -21.06 20.91 3.13
CA SER A 618 -22.02 20.23 2.26
C SER A 618 -23.22 21.13 2.05
N GLY A 619 -23.87 21.01 0.90
CA GLY A 619 -25.16 21.66 0.68
C GLY A 619 -25.91 20.98 -0.44
N GLY A 620 -27.22 21.18 -0.46
CA GLY A 620 -28.09 20.65 -1.51
C GLY A 620 -29.45 21.30 -1.51
N PHE A 621 -30.12 21.22 -2.64
CA PHE A 621 -31.46 21.78 -2.85
C PHE A 621 -32.23 20.98 -3.90
N LYS A 622 -33.55 20.97 -3.76
CA LYS A 622 -34.52 20.45 -4.73
C LYS A 622 -35.19 21.61 -5.46
N VAL A 623 -35.41 21.49 -6.77
CA VAL A 623 -36.14 22.47 -7.60
C VAL A 623 -37.15 21.73 -8.47
N GLY A 624 -38.38 22.24 -8.56
CA GLY A 624 -39.46 21.64 -9.35
C GLY A 624 -40.59 21.18 -8.43
N ASP A 625 -40.99 19.92 -8.58
CA ASP A 625 -42.01 19.27 -7.74
C ASP A 625 -41.76 19.43 -6.23
N LYS A 626 -42.84 19.72 -5.52
CA LYS A 626 -42.90 19.87 -4.07
C LYS A 626 -43.76 18.81 -3.38
N SER A 627 -44.44 17.95 -4.14
CA SER A 627 -45.26 16.85 -3.61
C SER A 627 -44.42 15.64 -3.18
N THR A 628 -43.28 15.40 -3.84
CA THR A 628 -42.38 14.28 -3.53
C THR A 628 -41.43 14.59 -2.36
N ASN A 629 -41.83 14.27 -1.13
CA ASN A 629 -41.01 14.47 0.09
C ASN A 629 -40.07 13.30 0.40
N SER A 630 -40.37 12.11 -0.11
CA SER A 630 -39.62 10.85 0.14
C SER A 630 -38.15 10.91 -0.31
N LEU A 631 -37.83 11.84 -1.22
CA LEU A 631 -36.49 12.08 -1.75
C LEU A 631 -35.86 13.38 -1.22
N ASP A 632 -36.46 14.05 -0.25
CA ASP A 632 -35.84 15.23 0.37
C ASP A 632 -34.59 14.90 1.18
N PHE A 633 -33.86 15.93 1.58
CA PHE A 633 -32.65 15.77 2.36
C PHE A 633 -33.02 15.37 3.77
N ALA A 634 -32.24 14.44 4.33
CA ALA A 634 -32.33 14.12 5.74
C ALA A 634 -30.96 14.08 6.39
N LEU A 635 -30.81 14.79 7.51
CA LEU A 635 -29.59 14.86 8.30
C LEU A 635 -29.74 14.06 9.59
N GLY A 636 -28.70 13.32 9.95
CA GLY A 636 -28.72 12.57 11.20
C GLY A 636 -27.76 11.40 11.28
N GLY A 637 -27.43 10.98 12.50
CA GLY A 637 -26.59 9.82 12.78
C GLY A 637 -25.12 9.98 12.41
N TYR A 638 -24.43 8.85 12.26
CA TYR A 638 -22.98 8.79 11.98
C TYR A 638 -22.68 7.75 10.90
N GLY A 639 -21.67 8.01 10.08
CA GLY A 639 -21.11 6.99 9.19
C GLY A 639 -20.85 7.45 7.76
N ASN A 640 -20.83 6.47 6.85
CA ASN A 640 -20.63 6.64 5.42
C ASN A 640 -21.54 5.68 4.64
N ASN A 641 -21.56 5.78 3.30
CA ASN A 641 -22.30 4.87 2.41
C ASN A 641 -23.84 4.94 2.52
N PHE A 642 -24.36 6.13 2.82
CA PHE A 642 -25.77 6.43 2.74
C PHE A 642 -26.33 6.30 1.31
N ILE A 643 -27.64 6.17 1.22
CA ILE A 643 -28.41 6.17 -0.03
C ILE A 643 -29.17 7.50 -0.16
N ASN A 644 -29.63 7.80 -1.37
CA ASN A 644 -30.48 8.95 -1.66
C ASN A 644 -29.86 10.24 -1.10
N ASN A 645 -30.66 11.04 -0.39
CA ASN A 645 -30.27 12.34 0.13
C ASN A 645 -30.06 12.35 1.65
N LEU A 646 -29.73 11.17 2.19
CA LEU A 646 -29.37 10.99 3.59
C LEU A 646 -27.90 11.40 3.83
N SER A 647 -27.64 12.16 4.88
CA SER A 647 -26.30 12.67 5.21
C SER A 647 -26.06 12.64 6.73
N PRO A 648 -24.85 12.31 7.20
CA PRO A 648 -24.58 12.18 8.64
C PRO A 648 -24.61 13.53 9.34
N PHE A 649 -25.15 13.56 10.57
CA PHE A 649 -25.18 14.73 11.44
C PHE A 649 -25.17 14.30 12.92
N LEU A 650 -24.20 14.82 13.66
CA LEU A 650 -23.85 14.35 15.00
C LEU A 650 -24.84 14.96 15.99
N GLY A 651 -25.15 14.27 17.09
CA GLY A 651 -26.10 14.73 18.10
C GLY A 651 -27.57 14.36 17.84
N TYR A 652 -27.91 13.95 16.61
CA TYR A 652 -29.28 13.64 16.16
C TYR A 652 -29.36 12.17 15.69
N ASP A 653 -30.51 11.49 15.84
CA ASP A 653 -30.63 10.11 15.28
C ASP A 653 -30.48 10.11 13.76
N PHE A 654 -30.35 8.93 13.16
CA PHE A 654 -30.46 8.82 11.70
C PHE A 654 -31.83 9.30 11.22
N ILE A 655 -31.84 10.12 10.16
CA ILE A 655 -33.06 10.61 9.50
C ILE A 655 -33.95 11.41 10.47
N GLU A 656 -33.34 12.36 11.20
CA GLU A 656 -34.01 13.16 12.23
C GLU A 656 -34.46 14.53 11.70
N LEU A 657 -33.56 15.23 10.99
CA LEU A 657 -33.82 16.56 10.44
C LEU A 657 -34.10 16.42 8.95
N THR A 658 -35.13 17.10 8.45
CA THR A 658 -35.60 16.94 7.07
C THR A 658 -35.90 18.28 6.42
N GLY A 659 -35.72 18.37 5.11
CA GLY A 659 -36.07 19.54 4.32
C GLY A 659 -35.64 19.41 2.87
N ASN A 660 -36.25 20.19 1.99
CA ASN A 660 -35.92 20.17 0.55
C ASN A 660 -34.57 20.85 0.22
N SER A 661 -33.96 21.52 1.20
CA SER A 661 -32.71 22.24 1.04
C SER A 661 -31.91 22.31 2.34
N PHE A 662 -30.58 22.28 2.24
CA PHE A 662 -29.71 22.34 3.42
C PHE A 662 -28.33 22.93 3.12
N VAL A 663 -27.71 23.49 4.16
CA VAL A 663 -26.27 23.76 4.24
C VAL A 663 -25.72 23.18 5.52
N LYS A 664 -24.53 22.59 5.46
CA LYS A 664 -23.88 21.94 6.59
C LYS A 664 -22.38 22.22 6.58
N ALA A 665 -21.80 22.43 7.75
CA ALA A 665 -20.36 22.41 7.97
C ALA A 665 -19.99 21.36 9.02
N THR A 666 -18.83 20.73 8.88
CA THR A 666 -18.29 19.75 9.83
C THR A 666 -16.80 19.99 10.03
N PHE A 667 -16.38 20.00 11.29
CA PHE A 667 -15.01 20.17 11.71
C PHE A 667 -14.58 18.94 12.49
N THR A 668 -13.44 18.37 12.14
CA THR A 668 -12.85 17.22 12.81
C THR A 668 -11.39 17.50 13.14
N ALA A 669 -11.01 17.26 14.39
CA ALA A 669 -9.62 17.23 14.84
C ALA A 669 -9.28 15.82 15.31
N ASN A 670 -8.31 15.17 14.66
CA ASN A 670 -7.87 13.81 14.97
C ASN A 670 -6.45 13.85 15.56
N TYR A 671 -6.30 13.30 16.76
CA TYR A 671 -5.01 13.15 17.43
C TYR A 671 -4.61 11.67 17.53
N GLU A 672 -3.49 11.31 16.91
CA GLU A 672 -2.90 9.97 16.92
C GLU A 672 -2.08 9.75 18.20
N VAL A 673 -2.66 9.08 19.18
CA VAL A 673 -2.03 8.83 20.49
C VAL A 673 -0.92 7.78 20.34
N PHE A 674 -1.26 6.67 19.70
CA PHE A 674 -0.39 5.57 19.30
C PHE A 674 -0.60 5.26 17.82
N LYS A 675 0.33 4.56 17.17
CA LYS A 675 0.23 4.17 15.75
C LYS A 675 -1.14 3.53 15.49
N LYS A 676 -1.95 4.11 14.60
CA LYS A 676 -3.33 3.66 14.25
C LYS A 676 -4.42 3.85 15.32
N HIS A 677 -4.14 4.55 16.42
CA HIS A 677 -5.14 4.87 17.46
C HIS A 677 -5.39 6.38 17.52
N TYR A 678 -6.65 6.77 17.36
CA TYR A 678 -7.05 8.18 17.21
C TYR A 678 -8.07 8.57 18.28
N ILE A 679 -7.86 9.75 18.87
CA ILE A 679 -8.90 10.49 19.59
C ILE A 679 -9.41 11.59 18.66
N SER A 680 -10.73 11.68 18.46
CA SER A 680 -11.36 12.69 17.61
C SER A 680 -12.20 13.67 18.40
N LEU A 681 -12.08 14.96 18.07
CA LEU A 681 -13.01 16.01 18.47
C LEU A 681 -13.74 16.51 17.22
N GLU A 682 -15.05 16.45 17.25
CA GLU A 682 -15.89 16.75 16.09
C GLU A 682 -17.01 17.72 16.44
N GLY A 683 -17.31 18.62 15.51
CA GLY A 683 -18.43 19.54 15.59
C GLY A 683 -19.07 19.72 14.21
N ASN A 684 -20.39 19.75 14.15
CA ASN A 684 -21.13 20.09 12.93
C ASN A 684 -22.27 21.06 13.20
N PHE A 685 -22.62 21.77 12.14
CA PHE A 685 -23.55 22.89 12.14
C PHE A 685 -24.35 22.84 10.86
N ALA A 686 -25.67 23.04 10.91
CA ALA A 686 -26.50 23.00 9.72
C ALA A 686 -27.75 23.89 9.85
N ASN A 687 -28.19 24.39 8.70
CA ASN A 687 -29.55 24.86 8.46
C ASN A 687 -30.18 23.91 7.44
N ILE A 688 -31.36 23.39 7.75
CA ILE A 688 -32.12 22.48 6.90
C ILE A 688 -33.59 22.77 7.09
N GLU A 689 -34.21 23.28 6.04
CA GLU A 689 -35.65 23.57 5.95
C GLU A 689 -36.04 23.57 4.46
N ASP A 690 -37.29 23.92 4.17
CA ASP A 690 -37.74 24.09 2.81
C ASP A 690 -37.36 25.47 2.25
N ASP A 691 -36.81 25.48 1.04
CA ASP A 691 -36.49 26.66 0.25
C ASP A 691 -35.52 27.65 0.95
N ILE A 692 -34.53 27.16 1.73
CA ILE A 692 -33.60 28.01 2.50
C ILE A 692 -32.77 28.97 1.64
N PHE A 693 -32.57 28.64 0.37
CA PHE A 693 -31.85 29.50 -0.59
C PHE A 693 -32.71 30.66 -1.09
N ASP A 694 -34.04 30.51 -1.08
CA ASP A 694 -35.00 31.55 -1.45
C ASP A 694 -35.34 32.44 -0.24
N THR A 695 -35.49 31.85 0.94
CA THR A 695 -35.77 32.59 2.19
C THR A 695 -34.54 33.34 2.70
N GLY A 696 -33.34 32.91 2.33
CA GLY A 696 -32.07 33.46 2.81
C GLY A 696 -31.54 32.82 4.10
N GLU A 697 -32.25 31.83 4.65
CA GLU A 697 -31.86 31.11 5.88
C GLU A 697 -30.52 30.38 5.75
N TRP A 698 -30.06 30.06 4.54
CA TRP A 698 -28.74 29.45 4.36
C TRP A 698 -27.55 30.31 4.83
N PHE A 699 -27.75 31.63 5.04
CA PHE A 699 -26.73 32.57 5.52
C PHE A 699 -26.93 33.01 6.98
N THR A 700 -27.96 32.53 7.67
CA THR A 700 -28.21 32.86 9.07
C THR A 700 -27.29 32.04 10.00
N LEU A 701 -27.44 32.23 11.32
CA LEU A 701 -26.70 31.40 12.27
C LEU A 701 -27.23 29.96 12.20
N PRO A 702 -26.40 28.94 12.45
CA PRO A 702 -26.85 27.56 12.43
C PRO A 702 -27.98 27.29 13.43
N ASP A 703 -29.09 26.73 12.96
CA ASP A 703 -30.24 26.31 13.77
C ASP A 703 -29.94 25.02 14.52
N TYR A 704 -29.14 24.14 13.90
CA TYR A 704 -28.79 22.85 14.46
C TYR A 704 -27.28 22.72 14.65
N SER A 705 -26.88 22.19 15.80
CA SER A 705 -25.48 21.90 16.10
C SER A 705 -25.29 20.56 16.79
N GLY A 706 -24.14 19.95 16.55
CA GLY A 706 -23.79 18.65 17.09
C GLY A 706 -22.31 18.55 17.41
N TYR A 707 -21.99 17.93 18.55
CA TYR A 707 -20.60 17.74 18.99
C TYR A 707 -20.35 16.27 19.29
N ALA A 708 -19.12 15.81 19.09
CA ALA A 708 -18.72 14.48 19.50
C ALA A 708 -17.26 14.39 19.97
N LEU A 709 -17.03 13.52 20.96
CA LEU A 709 -15.72 13.02 21.35
C LEU A 709 -15.65 11.54 20.97
N GLY A 710 -14.66 11.19 20.15
CA GLY A 710 -14.51 9.84 19.61
C GLY A 710 -13.18 9.19 19.98
N TYR A 711 -13.21 7.86 20.03
CA TYR A 711 -12.02 7.01 19.99
C TYR A 711 -12.13 6.05 18.81
N SER A 712 -11.06 5.92 18.04
CA SER A 712 -11.01 5.07 16.86
C SER A 712 -9.71 4.29 16.77
N VAL A 713 -9.79 3.07 16.26
CA VAL A 713 -8.64 2.23 15.93
C VAL A 713 -8.73 1.79 14.47
N ASP A 714 -7.68 2.01 13.69
CA ASP A 714 -7.59 1.55 12.30
C ASP A 714 -7.07 0.10 12.26
N THR A 715 -7.92 -0.85 11.86
CA THR A 715 -7.61 -2.29 11.87
C THR A 715 -7.65 -2.88 10.47
N PHE A 716 -7.17 -4.12 10.30
CA PHE A 716 -7.25 -4.82 9.01
C PHE A 716 -8.69 -5.14 8.58
N LEU A 717 -9.65 -5.15 9.51
CA LEU A 717 -11.08 -5.34 9.22
C LEU A 717 -11.78 -4.03 8.86
N GLY A 718 -11.07 -2.90 8.93
CA GLY A 718 -11.61 -1.55 8.85
C GLY A 718 -11.56 -0.81 10.20
N PRO A 719 -12.05 0.44 10.27
CA PRO A 719 -12.02 1.23 11.48
C PRO A 719 -13.00 0.70 12.54
N ILE A 720 -12.55 0.61 13.80
CA ILE A 720 -13.42 0.40 14.96
C ILE A 720 -13.55 1.74 15.67
N GLN A 721 -14.78 2.22 15.85
CA GLN A 721 -15.03 3.58 16.32
C GLN A 721 -16.15 3.61 17.35
N VAL A 722 -15.92 4.38 18.41
CA VAL A 722 -16.92 4.71 19.42
C VAL A 722 -16.95 6.22 19.57
N LYS A 723 -18.12 6.81 19.49
CA LYS A 723 -18.30 8.26 19.64
C LYS A 723 -19.39 8.56 20.64
N TYR A 724 -19.09 9.43 21.60
CA TYR A 724 -20.07 10.07 22.45
C TYR A 724 -20.43 11.42 21.84
N SER A 725 -21.71 11.62 21.53
CA SER A 725 -22.20 12.80 20.83
C SER A 725 -23.29 13.51 21.62
N TYR A 726 -23.41 14.83 21.45
CA TYR A 726 -24.36 15.68 22.15
C TYR A 726 -24.93 16.73 21.21
N SER A 727 -26.25 16.95 21.27
CA SER A 727 -26.95 18.07 20.64
C SER A 727 -27.36 19.10 21.70
N PRO A 728 -26.92 20.36 21.61
CA PRO A 728 -27.36 21.42 22.51
C PRO A 728 -28.85 21.73 22.42
N GLU A 729 -29.43 21.65 21.23
CA GLU A 729 -30.83 22.01 20.96
C GLU A 729 -31.77 20.95 21.55
N LEU A 730 -31.46 19.66 21.37
CA LEU A 730 -32.22 18.55 21.96
C LEU A 730 -31.88 18.30 23.44
N LYS A 731 -30.76 18.85 23.94
CA LYS A 731 -30.20 18.58 25.28
C LYS A 731 -30.03 17.08 25.57
N HIS A 732 -29.72 16.31 24.53
CA HIS A 732 -29.64 14.86 24.59
C HIS A 732 -28.28 14.38 24.07
N SER A 733 -27.78 13.28 24.63
CA SER A 733 -26.55 12.63 24.20
C SER A 733 -26.80 11.25 23.60
N LYS A 734 -25.95 10.87 22.65
CA LYS A 734 -26.03 9.58 21.95
C LYS A 734 -24.65 8.95 21.84
N TRP A 735 -24.62 7.63 21.80
CA TRP A 735 -23.43 6.88 21.45
C TRP A 735 -23.57 6.41 20.01
N TYR A 736 -22.45 6.38 19.27
CA TYR A 736 -22.36 5.75 17.97
C TYR A 736 -21.26 4.70 17.99
N PHE A 737 -21.55 3.54 17.41
CA PHE A 737 -20.62 2.42 17.29
C PHE A 737 -20.45 2.05 15.82
N ASN A 738 -19.20 1.87 15.39
CA ASN A 738 -18.84 1.33 14.08
C ASN A 738 -17.79 0.23 14.25
N VAL A 739 -17.98 -0.91 13.60
CA VAL A 739 -16.96 -1.97 13.54
C VAL A 739 -16.79 -2.39 12.09
N GLY A 740 -15.66 -2.02 11.47
CA GLY A 740 -15.29 -2.47 10.14
C GLY A 740 -15.51 -1.45 9.04
N PHE A 741 -15.40 -1.90 7.79
CA PHE A 741 -15.53 -1.03 6.61
C PHE A 741 -16.98 -0.73 6.27
N TRP A 742 -17.27 0.53 5.93
CA TRP A 742 -18.58 0.92 5.41
C TRP A 742 -18.79 0.39 4.00
N PHE A 743 -19.81 -0.44 3.80
CA PHE A 743 -20.13 -1.05 2.51
C PHE A 743 -21.60 -1.29 2.23
#